data_AF-A0A3D4N746-F1
#
_entry.id   AF-A0A3D4N746-F1
#
_cell.length_a   1.000
_cell.length_b   1.000
_cell.length_c   1.000
_cell.angle_alpha   90.00
_cell.angle_beta   90.00
_cell.angle_gamma   90.00
#
_symmetry.space_group_name_H-M   'P 1'
#
loop_
_entity.id
_entity.type
_entity.pdbx_description
1 polymer ?
#
loop_
_entity_poly.entity_id
_entity_poly.type
_entity_poly.pdbx_seq_one_letter_code
_entity_poly.pdbx_strand_id
1 'polypeptide(L)'
;MNKLQKFWYSCKEIGIPQMADYAGYLVQKKSGRLIRKTPLAGFPLDFNPQEIEIKVPFDPFNPKLQKLLEKDRTRIIQSAEELLSGWYHPFGGKKALLTFATGIEPSLHWTSVGDLVNGRDIKWLWEPARFTWVFDLAKAWLITKDDRYPSFFWHKFSEFIQLNQVNSAPNYTSAQEAAMRMIAWLMAYQVFKESPATTADHSAQLVTAFWQHASRIPPTLGYARSQNNNHLLSEALGLVIAGSLFSGKSSLGRDWLKLGVKEFNQAILRQIDKDGTYSQHSANYHRLMLHLSLVYYGYAKRNEIEIPLEVKDRLAAATFWLAAQLDPLSGRLPNLGHNDGSLLLPMGTGDFRDYRPTLQAASVAFTGQNCLPSGPWDELSIWLGQPETEKVLKIQSLTSPAVHVISVSNKRASLRGVTFHGRPAHADQLHLDLWWDGLNITQDAGTYAYNDAPPWQNPFSSTLVHNTISIDGFDQMEKVSKFLWLRQAQAKWHTAPSKDILFASHNGYRRMGMIHQRIVTFVNANQLEVIDQVHFIRKTDAKHVTLHWLLIDWQWNLEENLFTLHSDDRKIKISFNNTSSNYGSAISPMDVSLIRAGDTLVGKRIAPILGWVSDTYGEKQPTLSLSLEYQTNNDLQIVTRFEFSKIASAAQG
;
A
#
# COMPACT_ATOMS: atom_id res chain seq x y z
N MET A 1 -17.55 -19.08 11.61
CA MET A 1 -18.62 -18.27 12.25
C MET A 1 -19.98 -18.46 11.57
N ASN A 2 -21.09 -18.45 12.32
CA ASN A 2 -22.45 -18.53 11.75
C ASN A 2 -22.96 -17.16 11.23
N LYS A 3 -24.10 -17.13 10.51
CA LYS A 3 -24.64 -15.91 9.88
C LYS A 3 -24.98 -14.81 10.89
N LEU A 4 -25.59 -15.15 12.02
CA LEU A 4 -26.01 -14.19 13.05
C LEU A 4 -24.79 -13.53 13.71
N GLN A 5 -23.79 -14.34 14.06
CA GLN A 5 -22.51 -13.85 14.58
C GLN A 5 -21.81 -12.95 13.56
N LYS A 6 -21.76 -13.36 12.28
CA LYS A 6 -21.15 -12.54 11.22
C LYS A 6 -21.82 -11.18 11.13
N PHE A 7 -23.16 -11.14 11.13
CA PHE A 7 -23.91 -9.90 11.12
C PHE A 7 -23.61 -9.04 12.35
N TRP A 8 -23.66 -9.62 13.56
CA TRP A 8 -23.38 -8.91 14.80
C TRP A 8 -21.96 -8.31 14.82
N TYR A 9 -20.94 -9.09 14.45
CA TYR A 9 -19.56 -8.61 14.38
C TYR A 9 -19.37 -7.57 13.28
N SER A 10 -20.00 -7.73 12.11
CA SER A 10 -19.97 -6.69 11.07
C SER A 10 -20.60 -5.38 11.57
N CYS A 11 -21.75 -5.42 12.25
CA CYS A 11 -22.33 -4.21 12.83
C CYS A 11 -21.46 -3.60 13.94
N LYS A 12 -20.84 -4.42 14.78
CA LYS A 12 -20.01 -3.99 15.90
C LYS A 12 -18.66 -3.41 15.47
N GLU A 13 -17.96 -4.09 14.57
CA GLU A 13 -16.56 -3.80 14.22
C GLU A 13 -16.41 -2.97 12.94
N ILE A 14 -17.38 -3.04 12.02
CA ILE A 14 -17.39 -2.23 10.79
C ILE A 14 -18.35 -1.04 10.92
N GLY A 15 -19.48 -1.22 11.61
CA GLY A 15 -20.45 -0.15 11.84
C GLY A 15 -21.64 -0.18 10.91
N ILE A 16 -22.80 0.19 11.47
CA ILE A 16 -24.09 0.22 10.77
C ILE A 16 -24.09 1.13 9.53
N PRO A 17 -23.51 2.35 9.54
CA PRO A 17 -23.53 3.23 8.37
C PRO A 17 -22.89 2.60 7.13
N GLN A 18 -21.71 1.99 7.27
CA GLN A 18 -21.03 1.33 6.14
C GLN A 18 -21.82 0.12 5.63
N MET A 19 -22.45 -0.64 6.53
CA MET A 19 -23.31 -1.77 6.17
C MET A 19 -24.56 -1.31 5.41
N ALA A 20 -25.17 -0.19 5.82
CA ALA A 20 -26.32 0.39 5.15
C ALA A 20 -25.98 0.92 3.75
N ASP A 21 -24.85 1.62 3.61
CA ASP A 21 -24.34 2.10 2.32
C ASP A 21 -24.10 0.93 1.36
N TYR A 22 -23.47 -0.15 1.84
CA TYR A 22 -23.22 -1.35 1.03
C TYR A 22 -24.52 -2.06 0.63
N ALA A 23 -25.46 -2.21 1.56
CA ALA A 23 -26.77 -2.80 1.27
C ALA A 23 -27.53 -1.97 0.23
N GLY A 24 -27.51 -0.65 0.36
CA GLY A 24 -28.09 0.28 -0.61
C GLY A 24 -27.47 0.13 -2.00
N TYR A 25 -26.14 -0.01 -2.08
CA TYR A 25 -25.44 -0.30 -3.34
C TYR A 25 -25.91 -1.63 -3.96
N LEU A 26 -25.99 -2.70 -3.15
CA LEU A 26 -26.44 -4.01 -3.65
C LEU A 26 -27.88 -3.99 -4.17
N VAL A 27 -28.78 -3.27 -3.49
CA VAL A 27 -30.17 -3.06 -3.96
C VAL A 27 -30.18 -2.35 -5.31
N GLN A 28 -29.41 -1.27 -5.45
CA GLN A 28 -29.33 -0.52 -6.71
C GLN A 28 -28.74 -1.35 -7.86
N LYS A 29 -27.74 -2.19 -7.57
CA LYS A 29 -27.15 -3.10 -8.55
C LYS A 29 -28.17 -4.16 -9.00
N LYS A 30 -28.83 -4.83 -8.05
CA LYS A 30 -29.82 -5.89 -8.33
C LYS A 30 -31.09 -5.37 -9.03
N SER A 31 -31.52 -4.15 -8.72
CA SER A 31 -32.73 -3.56 -9.33
C SER A 31 -32.49 -3.03 -10.75
N GLY A 32 -31.27 -3.14 -11.30
CA GLY A 32 -30.90 -2.55 -12.59
C GLY A 32 -30.82 -1.02 -12.58
N ARG A 33 -30.93 -0.36 -11.42
CA ARG A 33 -30.89 1.11 -11.31
C ARG A 33 -29.52 1.66 -11.73
N LEU A 34 -28.45 0.94 -11.41
CA LEU A 34 -27.09 1.35 -11.81
C LEU A 34 -26.94 1.33 -13.33
N ILE A 35 -27.45 0.31 -14.03
CA ILE A 35 -27.44 0.24 -15.51
C ILE A 35 -28.12 1.46 -16.12
N ARG A 36 -29.28 1.89 -15.58
CA ARG A 36 -29.99 3.09 -16.06
C ARG A 36 -29.23 4.40 -15.78
N LYS A 37 -28.48 4.46 -14.68
CA LYS A 37 -27.69 5.64 -14.28
C LYS A 37 -26.33 5.72 -14.95
N THR A 38 -25.82 4.61 -15.49
CA THR A 38 -24.54 4.54 -16.19
C THR A 38 -24.72 3.81 -17.53
N PRO A 39 -25.54 4.34 -18.44
CA PRO A 39 -25.78 3.66 -19.72
C PRO A 39 -24.47 3.49 -20.49
N LEU A 40 -24.39 2.43 -21.31
CA LEU A 40 -23.29 2.28 -22.27
C LEU A 40 -23.22 3.53 -23.17
N ALA A 41 -22.01 3.89 -23.58
CA ALA A 41 -21.69 5.13 -24.30
C ALA A 41 -21.85 6.44 -23.48
N GLY A 42 -22.34 6.36 -22.23
CA GLY A 42 -22.40 7.51 -21.33
C GLY A 42 -23.51 8.51 -21.67
N PHE A 43 -23.31 9.77 -21.30
CA PHE A 43 -24.29 10.85 -21.50
C PHE A 43 -23.78 11.90 -22.48
N PRO A 44 -24.64 12.54 -23.30
CA PRO A 44 -24.21 13.65 -24.15
C PRO A 44 -23.68 14.81 -23.31
N LEU A 45 -22.72 15.56 -23.87
CA LEU A 45 -22.27 16.82 -23.29
C LEU A 45 -23.35 17.89 -23.52
N ASP A 46 -23.50 18.80 -22.56
CA ASP A 46 -24.35 20.00 -22.63
C ASP A 46 -23.60 21.23 -23.16
N PHE A 47 -22.34 21.06 -23.59
CA PHE A 47 -21.48 22.11 -24.14
C PHE A 47 -20.56 21.57 -25.25
N ASN A 48 -19.98 22.48 -26.05
CA ASN A 48 -18.95 22.12 -27.01
C ASN A 48 -17.62 21.83 -26.26
N PRO A 49 -17.05 20.61 -26.37
CA PRO A 49 -15.82 20.26 -25.67
C PRO A 49 -14.61 21.12 -26.05
N GLN A 50 -14.59 21.71 -27.25
CA GLN A 50 -13.50 22.61 -27.68
C GLN A 50 -13.50 23.95 -26.93
N GLU A 51 -14.59 24.31 -26.24
CA GLU A 51 -14.65 25.53 -25.43
C GLU A 51 -14.03 25.36 -24.03
N ILE A 52 -13.66 24.14 -23.65
CA ILE A 52 -13.10 23.84 -22.33
C ILE A 52 -11.58 23.91 -22.40
N GLU A 53 -11.03 24.94 -21.77
CA GLU A 53 -9.59 25.06 -21.56
C GLU A 53 -9.15 24.16 -20.39
N ILE A 54 -8.34 23.13 -20.68
CA ILE A 54 -7.79 22.25 -19.64
C ILE A 54 -6.68 23.00 -18.90
N LYS A 55 -6.93 23.33 -17.63
CA LYS A 55 -5.92 23.95 -16.77
C LYS A 55 -5.51 23.04 -15.62
N VAL A 56 -4.21 22.84 -15.47
CA VAL A 56 -3.58 21.95 -14.48
C VAL A 56 -2.88 22.80 -13.40
N PRO A 57 -2.92 22.42 -12.11
CA PRO A 57 -2.31 23.22 -11.02
C PRO A 57 -0.79 23.06 -10.86
N PHE A 58 -0.13 22.25 -11.69
CA PHE A 58 1.30 21.92 -11.53
C PHE A 58 2.16 22.68 -12.54
N ASP A 59 3.49 22.55 -12.48
CA ASP A 59 4.37 23.11 -13.51
C ASP A 59 5.62 22.21 -13.71
N PRO A 60 5.61 21.32 -14.73
CA PRO A 60 6.72 20.43 -15.00
C PRO A 60 7.82 21.10 -15.84
N PHE A 61 7.72 22.38 -16.21
CA PHE A 61 8.74 23.10 -16.98
C PHE A 61 9.77 23.82 -16.09
N ASN A 62 10.03 23.27 -14.92
CA ASN A 62 10.97 23.81 -13.95
C ASN A 62 12.44 23.45 -14.31
N PRO A 63 13.38 24.41 -14.39
CA PRO A 63 14.79 24.13 -14.70
C PRO A 63 15.48 23.15 -13.73
N LYS A 64 15.07 23.12 -12.45
CA LYS A 64 15.58 22.17 -11.47
C LYS A 64 15.10 20.76 -11.75
N LEU A 65 13.84 20.61 -12.17
CA LEU A 65 13.30 19.33 -12.59
C LEU A 65 14.08 18.81 -13.79
N GLN A 66 14.30 19.65 -14.82
CA GLN A 66 15.09 19.26 -15.99
C GLN A 66 16.49 18.79 -15.58
N LYS A 67 17.18 19.50 -14.68
CA LYS A 67 18.49 19.09 -14.15
C LYS A 67 18.44 17.75 -13.41
N LEU A 68 17.38 17.45 -12.67
CA LEU A 68 17.22 16.16 -12.00
C LEU A 68 16.99 15.03 -13.01
N LEU A 69 16.08 15.23 -13.96
CA LEU A 69 15.79 14.27 -15.01
C LEU A 69 17.02 13.97 -15.87
N GLU A 70 17.84 14.98 -16.17
CA GLU A 70 19.06 14.78 -16.97
C GLU A 70 20.11 13.90 -16.29
N LYS A 71 20.15 13.85 -14.95
CA LYS A 71 21.03 12.92 -14.22
C LYS A 71 20.64 11.45 -14.42
N ASP A 72 19.39 11.20 -14.79
CA ASP A 72 18.82 9.87 -15.00
C ASP A 72 18.38 9.64 -16.46
N ARG A 73 18.93 10.46 -17.38
CA ARG A 73 18.59 10.45 -18.81
C ARG A 73 18.59 9.04 -19.40
N THR A 74 19.67 8.28 -19.19
CA THR A 74 19.83 6.95 -19.81
C THR A 74 18.66 6.03 -19.47
N ARG A 75 18.30 5.94 -18.18
CA ARG A 75 17.19 5.09 -17.73
C ARG A 75 15.85 5.60 -18.26
N ILE A 76 15.60 6.91 -18.18
CA ILE A 76 14.35 7.52 -18.66
C ILE A 76 14.14 7.26 -20.15
N ILE A 77 15.17 7.48 -20.98
CA ILE A 77 15.09 7.23 -22.42
C ILE A 77 14.92 5.74 -22.70
N GLN A 78 15.63 4.86 -22.00
CA GLN A 78 15.46 3.42 -22.17
C GLN A 78 14.02 2.96 -21.86
N SER A 79 13.43 3.43 -20.76
CA SER A 79 12.04 3.12 -20.41
C SER A 79 11.06 3.67 -21.45
N ALA A 80 11.30 4.87 -21.97
CA ALA A 80 10.46 5.46 -23.00
C ALA A 80 10.53 4.72 -24.35
N GLU A 81 11.72 4.30 -24.80
CA GLU A 81 11.87 3.51 -26.04
C GLU A 81 11.25 2.10 -25.90
N GLU A 82 11.30 1.52 -24.70
CA GLU A 82 10.62 0.26 -24.41
C GLU A 82 9.10 0.39 -24.52
N LEU A 83 8.53 1.49 -24.03
CA LEU A 83 7.12 1.84 -24.20
C LEU A 83 6.75 2.03 -25.68
N LEU A 84 7.55 2.76 -26.45
CA LEU A 84 7.35 2.92 -27.89
C LEU A 84 7.35 1.56 -28.63
N SER A 85 8.10 0.59 -28.10
CA SER A 85 8.15 -0.78 -28.60
C SER A 85 6.97 -1.66 -28.14
N GLY A 86 6.00 -1.09 -27.40
CA GLY A 86 4.78 -1.76 -26.96
C GLY A 86 4.89 -2.48 -25.60
N TRP A 87 5.94 -2.25 -24.81
CA TRP A 87 6.17 -2.95 -23.56
C TRP A 87 6.19 -2.01 -22.35
N TYR A 88 5.76 -2.51 -21.19
CA TYR A 88 5.78 -1.76 -19.93
C TYR A 88 5.96 -2.68 -18.72
N HIS A 89 6.12 -2.09 -17.54
CA HIS A 89 6.31 -2.79 -16.26
C HIS A 89 5.06 -2.65 -15.36
N PRO A 90 4.04 -3.51 -15.49
CA PRO A 90 2.86 -3.48 -14.63
C PRO A 90 3.25 -3.58 -13.17
N PHE A 91 2.68 -2.73 -12.31
CA PHE A 91 2.97 -2.71 -10.88
C PHE A 91 4.46 -2.50 -10.54
N GLY A 92 5.29 -2.04 -11.48
CA GLY A 92 6.75 -1.99 -11.33
C GLY A 92 7.45 -3.34 -11.34
N GLY A 93 6.76 -4.42 -11.74
CA GLY A 93 7.30 -5.77 -11.85
C GLY A 93 7.88 -6.10 -13.23
N LYS A 94 7.81 -7.37 -13.62
CA LYS A 94 8.31 -7.91 -14.89
C LYS A 94 7.62 -7.28 -16.10
N LYS A 95 8.43 -7.08 -17.13
CA LYS A 95 8.01 -6.57 -18.44
C LYS A 95 6.84 -7.37 -19.03
N ALA A 96 5.82 -6.66 -19.53
CA ALA A 96 4.65 -7.22 -20.19
C ALA A 96 4.20 -6.35 -21.36
N LEU A 97 3.37 -6.91 -22.25
CA LEU A 97 2.82 -6.17 -23.38
C LEU A 97 1.82 -5.11 -22.91
N LEU A 98 1.96 -3.89 -23.40
CA LEU A 98 1.00 -2.80 -23.18
C LEU A 98 -0.21 -2.95 -24.11
N THR A 99 -1.29 -3.50 -23.58
CA THR A 99 -2.54 -3.73 -24.33
C THR A 99 -3.76 -3.37 -23.51
N PHE A 100 -4.80 -2.86 -24.19
CA PHE A 100 -6.14 -2.66 -23.63
C PHE A 100 -7.14 -3.71 -24.09
N ALA A 101 -6.69 -4.73 -24.83
CA ALA A 101 -7.54 -5.84 -25.22
C ALA A 101 -7.88 -6.69 -23.99
N THR A 102 -9.17 -6.73 -23.65
CA THR A 102 -9.66 -7.38 -22.42
C THR A 102 -10.18 -8.79 -22.67
N GLY A 103 -10.36 -9.17 -23.95
CA GLY A 103 -11.01 -10.41 -24.34
C GLY A 103 -12.51 -10.43 -23.98
N ILE A 104 -13.11 -9.27 -23.73
CA ILE A 104 -14.55 -9.09 -23.49
C ILE A 104 -15.13 -8.24 -24.61
N GLU A 105 -16.38 -8.51 -24.99
CA GLU A 105 -17.16 -7.63 -25.87
C GLU A 105 -17.29 -6.21 -25.28
N PRO A 106 -16.98 -5.15 -26.05
CA PRO A 106 -17.07 -3.76 -25.58
C PRO A 106 -18.46 -3.32 -25.12
N SER A 107 -19.52 -4.04 -25.52
CA SER A 107 -20.92 -3.78 -25.17
C SER A 107 -21.34 -4.42 -23.83
N LEU A 108 -20.46 -5.16 -23.14
CA LEU A 108 -20.81 -5.74 -21.85
C LEU A 108 -20.77 -4.69 -20.74
N HIS A 109 -21.90 -4.39 -20.12
CA HIS A 109 -21.99 -3.40 -19.05
C HIS A 109 -21.18 -3.82 -17.81
N TRP A 110 -20.53 -2.84 -17.16
CA TRP A 110 -19.60 -3.07 -16.04
C TRP A 110 -20.20 -3.86 -14.85
N THR A 111 -21.53 -3.79 -14.65
CA THR A 111 -22.20 -4.52 -13.54
C THR A 111 -22.17 -6.03 -13.71
N SER A 112 -21.94 -6.53 -14.93
CA SER A 112 -22.03 -7.94 -15.30
C SER A 112 -20.75 -8.73 -15.02
N VAL A 113 -19.67 -8.06 -14.63
CA VAL A 113 -18.35 -8.65 -14.39
C VAL A 113 -17.94 -8.49 -12.93
N GLY A 114 -17.21 -9.48 -12.39
CA GLY A 114 -16.67 -9.48 -11.03
C GLY A 114 -15.16 -9.20 -11.00
N ASP A 115 -14.49 -9.72 -9.98
CA ASP A 115 -13.03 -9.56 -9.79
C ASP A 115 -12.20 -10.45 -10.72
N LEU A 116 -12.84 -11.39 -11.42
CA LEU A 116 -12.24 -12.30 -12.39
C LEU A 116 -12.90 -12.12 -13.75
N VAL A 117 -12.08 -12.05 -14.79
CA VAL A 117 -12.47 -11.96 -16.19
C VAL A 117 -11.82 -13.11 -16.94
N ASN A 118 -12.61 -14.04 -17.47
CA ASN A 118 -12.10 -15.23 -18.16
C ASN A 118 -11.02 -15.99 -17.34
N GLY A 119 -11.23 -16.08 -16.01
CA GLY A 119 -10.29 -16.71 -15.07
C GLY A 119 -9.07 -15.86 -14.68
N ARG A 120 -8.88 -14.68 -15.29
CA ARG A 120 -7.80 -13.75 -14.98
C ARG A 120 -8.24 -12.71 -13.95
N ASP A 121 -7.35 -12.37 -13.02
CA ASP A 121 -7.54 -11.25 -12.10
C ASP A 121 -7.74 -9.94 -12.86
N ILE A 122 -8.85 -9.25 -12.59
CA ILE A 122 -9.24 -8.00 -13.23
C ILE A 122 -8.16 -6.90 -13.09
N LYS A 123 -7.35 -6.96 -12.03
CA LYS A 123 -6.26 -5.99 -11.81
C LYS A 123 -5.25 -5.95 -12.95
N TRP A 124 -4.99 -7.07 -13.60
CA TRP A 124 -4.09 -7.11 -14.77
C TRP A 124 -4.68 -6.41 -16.00
N LEU A 125 -6.00 -6.21 -16.04
CA LEU A 125 -6.68 -5.47 -17.10
C LEU A 125 -6.78 -3.98 -16.76
N TRP A 126 -6.93 -3.66 -15.47
CA TRP A 126 -6.93 -2.28 -14.98
C TRP A 126 -5.56 -1.63 -15.00
N GLU A 127 -4.48 -2.36 -14.69
CA GLU A 127 -3.14 -1.79 -14.58
C GLU A 127 -2.65 -1.05 -15.84
N PRO A 128 -2.66 -1.63 -17.05
CA PRO A 128 -2.28 -0.87 -18.24
C PRO A 128 -3.23 0.31 -18.49
N ALA A 129 -4.51 0.12 -18.17
CA ALA A 129 -5.56 1.11 -18.31
C ALA A 129 -5.46 2.25 -17.29
N ARG A 130 -4.56 2.22 -16.29
CA ARG A 130 -4.32 3.37 -15.39
C ARG A 130 -3.42 4.44 -16.00
N PHE A 131 -2.73 4.13 -17.10
CA PHE A 131 -1.81 5.04 -17.79
C PHE A 131 -0.62 5.53 -16.93
N THR A 132 -0.28 4.87 -15.82
CA THR A 132 0.88 5.24 -14.99
C THR A 132 2.21 5.16 -15.75
N TRP A 133 2.30 4.32 -16.79
CA TRP A 133 3.45 4.28 -17.68
C TRP A 133 3.68 5.58 -18.47
N VAL A 134 2.71 6.48 -18.56
CA VAL A 134 2.85 7.75 -19.31
C VAL A 134 3.88 8.69 -18.68
N PHE A 135 4.18 8.54 -17.39
CA PHE A 135 5.14 9.39 -16.71
C PHE A 135 6.56 9.24 -17.27
N ASP A 136 6.94 8.06 -17.77
CA ASP A 136 8.25 7.85 -18.41
C ASP A 136 8.34 8.58 -19.76
N LEU A 137 7.25 8.57 -20.55
CA LEU A 137 7.14 9.34 -21.79
C LEU A 137 7.20 10.85 -21.52
N ALA A 138 6.49 11.31 -20.48
CA ALA A 138 6.46 12.71 -20.10
C ALA A 138 7.86 13.20 -19.68
N LYS A 139 8.57 12.42 -18.85
CA LYS A 139 9.96 12.70 -18.46
C LYS A 139 10.89 12.73 -19.67
N ALA A 140 10.79 11.75 -20.57
CA ALA A 140 11.62 11.70 -21.77
C ALA A 140 11.39 12.91 -22.69
N TRP A 141 10.14 13.33 -22.90
CA TRP A 141 9.84 14.52 -23.71
C TRP A 141 10.33 15.82 -23.06
N LEU A 142 10.27 15.95 -21.73
CA LEU A 142 10.85 17.11 -21.03
C LEU A 142 12.36 17.26 -21.27
N ILE A 143 13.06 16.14 -21.47
CA ILE A 143 14.51 16.10 -21.79
C ILE A 143 14.76 16.35 -23.29
N THR A 144 14.08 15.62 -24.17
CA THR A 144 14.48 15.51 -25.59
C THR A 144 13.64 16.33 -26.55
N LYS A 145 12.40 16.68 -26.16
CA LYS A 145 11.38 17.24 -27.05
C LYS A 145 11.04 16.37 -28.26
N ASP A 146 11.22 15.06 -28.14
CA ASP A 146 10.89 14.11 -29.21
C ASP A 146 9.39 13.80 -29.26
N ASP A 147 8.72 14.24 -30.34
CA ASP A 147 7.28 14.10 -30.51
C ASP A 147 6.79 12.67 -30.75
N ARG A 148 7.69 11.68 -30.88
CA ARG A 148 7.29 10.26 -30.85
C ARG A 148 6.57 9.91 -29.53
N TYR A 149 6.99 10.49 -28.41
CA TYR A 149 6.40 10.23 -27.09
C TYR A 149 4.95 10.72 -26.93
N PRO A 150 4.62 12.00 -27.19
CA PRO A 150 3.23 12.47 -27.19
C PRO A 150 2.38 11.82 -28.28
N SER A 151 2.96 11.52 -29.46
CA SER A 151 2.25 10.79 -30.52
C SER A 151 1.80 9.39 -30.06
N PHE A 152 2.70 8.67 -29.38
CA PHE A 152 2.38 7.37 -28.80
C PHE A 152 1.32 7.46 -27.70
N PHE A 153 1.40 8.46 -26.82
CA PHE A 153 0.37 8.72 -25.81
C PHE A 153 -1.02 8.90 -26.45
N TRP A 154 -1.15 9.77 -27.46
CA TRP A 154 -2.44 10.03 -28.10
C TRP A 154 -2.97 8.82 -28.88
N HIS A 155 -2.08 8.06 -29.52
CA HIS A 155 -2.44 6.79 -30.13
C HIS A 155 -3.03 5.80 -29.10
N LYS A 156 -2.35 5.62 -27.97
CA LYS A 156 -2.82 4.73 -26.88
C LYS A 156 -4.07 5.25 -26.18
N PHE A 157 -4.20 6.56 -26.01
CA PHE A 157 -5.43 7.18 -25.51
C PHE A 157 -6.62 6.85 -26.43
N SER A 158 -6.46 7.04 -27.74
CA SER A 158 -7.49 6.75 -28.74
C SER A 158 -7.83 5.26 -28.78
N GLU A 159 -6.82 4.39 -28.75
CA GLU A 159 -6.98 2.93 -28.67
C GLU A 159 -7.80 2.53 -27.44
N PHE A 160 -7.49 3.10 -26.26
CA PHE A 160 -8.25 2.83 -25.04
C PHE A 160 -9.72 3.20 -25.18
N ILE A 161 -10.02 4.41 -25.67
CA ILE A 161 -11.40 4.90 -25.83
C ILE A 161 -12.19 4.03 -26.82
N GLN A 162 -11.57 3.59 -27.92
CA GLN A 162 -12.20 2.73 -28.92
C GLN A 162 -12.50 1.33 -28.37
N LEU A 163 -11.56 0.72 -27.65
CA LEU A 163 -11.72 -0.63 -27.11
C LEU A 163 -12.56 -0.69 -25.84
N ASN A 164 -12.70 0.42 -25.11
CA ASN A 164 -13.35 0.48 -23.81
C ASN A 164 -14.46 1.53 -23.80
N GLN A 165 -15.59 1.16 -24.41
CA GLN A 165 -16.80 1.98 -24.41
C GLN A 165 -17.14 2.44 -22.99
N VAL A 166 -17.60 3.69 -22.86
CA VAL A 166 -18.00 4.24 -21.56
C VAL A 166 -19.00 3.32 -20.87
N ASN A 167 -18.74 3.03 -19.58
CA ASN A 167 -19.51 2.14 -18.73
C ASN A 167 -19.47 0.64 -19.11
N SER A 168 -18.52 0.22 -19.94
CA SER A 168 -18.29 -1.21 -20.21
C SER A 168 -17.31 -1.86 -19.23
N ALA A 169 -17.43 -3.17 -19.10
CA ALA A 169 -16.46 -3.99 -18.39
C ALA A 169 -15.18 -4.17 -19.24
N PRO A 170 -14.02 -4.41 -18.60
CA PRO A 170 -13.77 -4.38 -17.17
C PRO A 170 -13.39 -2.98 -16.65
N ASN A 171 -12.99 -2.07 -17.54
CA ASN A 171 -12.29 -0.83 -17.18
C ASN A 171 -13.19 0.26 -16.53
N TYR A 172 -14.51 0.06 -16.49
CA TYR A 172 -15.47 0.89 -15.72
C TYR A 172 -16.12 0.15 -14.53
N THR A 173 -15.67 -1.06 -14.19
CA THR A 173 -16.20 -1.83 -13.04
C THR A 173 -15.94 -1.11 -11.71
N SER A 174 -14.82 -0.39 -11.59
CA SER A 174 -14.48 0.44 -10.44
C SER A 174 -14.44 1.92 -10.85
N ALA A 175 -15.14 2.79 -10.11
CA ALA A 175 -15.14 4.23 -10.35
C ALA A 175 -13.80 4.88 -9.96
N GLN A 176 -13.09 4.31 -8.98
CA GLN A 176 -11.70 4.68 -8.68
C GLN A 176 -10.78 4.55 -9.90
N GLU A 177 -10.92 3.49 -10.70
CA GLU A 177 -10.09 3.30 -11.90
C GLU A 177 -10.37 4.40 -12.94
N ALA A 178 -11.62 4.85 -13.04
CA ALA A 178 -11.97 6.00 -13.86
C ALA A 178 -11.33 7.30 -13.35
N ALA A 179 -11.36 7.54 -12.04
CA ALA A 179 -10.76 8.73 -11.44
C ALA A 179 -9.23 8.74 -11.57
N MET A 180 -8.55 7.60 -11.34
CA MET A 180 -7.09 7.50 -11.45
C MET A 180 -6.60 7.72 -12.89
N ARG A 181 -7.34 7.23 -13.90
CA ARG A 181 -7.04 7.54 -15.32
C ARG A 181 -7.03 9.03 -15.61
N MET A 182 -8.00 9.77 -15.06
CA MET A 182 -8.08 11.21 -15.25
C MET A 182 -6.82 11.92 -14.75
N ILE A 183 -6.27 11.48 -13.62
CA ILE A 183 -5.03 12.03 -13.05
C ILE A 183 -3.85 11.80 -14.01
N ALA A 184 -3.65 10.56 -14.48
CA ALA A 184 -2.55 10.24 -15.39
C ALA A 184 -2.64 11.00 -16.72
N TRP A 185 -3.83 11.05 -17.34
CA TRP A 185 -4.05 11.79 -18.58
C TRP A 185 -3.82 13.30 -18.42
N LEU A 186 -4.27 13.88 -17.31
CA LEU A 186 -4.07 15.30 -17.02
C LEU A 186 -2.58 15.65 -16.87
N MET A 187 -1.83 14.82 -16.14
CA MET A 187 -0.39 15.00 -15.95
C MET A 187 0.38 14.87 -17.27
N ALA A 188 -0.03 13.92 -18.13
CA ALA A 188 0.55 13.77 -19.47
C ALA A 188 0.22 14.97 -20.37
N TYR A 189 -1.06 15.35 -20.44
CA TYR A 189 -1.53 16.48 -21.24
C TYR A 189 -0.77 17.76 -20.89
N GLN A 190 -0.54 18.00 -19.60
CA GLN A 190 0.21 19.18 -19.15
C GLN A 190 1.59 19.32 -19.79
N VAL A 191 2.30 18.20 -19.96
CA VAL A 191 3.63 18.16 -20.58
C VAL A 191 3.52 18.25 -22.09
N PHE A 192 2.57 17.52 -22.69
CA PHE A 192 2.45 17.36 -24.13
C PHE A 192 1.64 18.44 -24.84
N LYS A 193 0.98 19.37 -24.12
CA LYS A 193 0.05 20.35 -24.71
C LYS A 193 0.64 21.20 -25.84
N GLU A 194 1.96 21.44 -25.84
CA GLU A 194 2.64 22.23 -26.88
C GLU A 194 3.22 21.40 -28.03
N SER A 195 3.16 20.06 -27.92
CA SER A 195 3.55 19.18 -29.02
C SER A 195 2.54 19.29 -30.17
N PRO A 196 2.98 19.31 -31.44
CA PRO A 196 2.10 19.19 -32.61
C PRO A 196 1.20 17.95 -32.62
N ALA A 197 1.59 16.89 -31.89
CA ALA A 197 0.76 15.70 -31.72
C ALA A 197 -0.51 15.98 -30.88
N THR A 198 -0.53 17.03 -30.07
CA THR A 198 -1.70 17.44 -29.29
C THR A 198 -2.60 18.36 -30.11
N THR A 199 -3.50 17.75 -30.88
CA THR A 199 -4.45 18.47 -31.73
C THR A 199 -5.65 18.99 -30.93
N ALA A 200 -6.44 19.88 -31.56
CA ALA A 200 -7.73 20.32 -31.02
C ALA A 200 -8.70 19.14 -30.82
N ASP A 201 -8.69 18.17 -31.73
CA ASP A 201 -9.53 16.97 -31.64
C ASP A 201 -9.12 16.07 -30.47
N HIS A 202 -7.81 15.85 -30.28
CA HIS A 202 -7.30 15.13 -29.11
C HIS A 202 -7.72 15.80 -27.80
N SER A 203 -7.60 17.13 -27.73
CA SER A 203 -8.04 17.92 -26.57
C SER A 203 -9.55 17.77 -26.34
N ALA A 204 -10.37 17.86 -27.38
CA ALA A 204 -11.82 17.69 -27.28
C ALA A 204 -12.24 16.27 -26.86
N GLN A 205 -11.55 15.24 -27.34
CA GLN A 205 -11.76 13.85 -26.92
C GLN A 205 -11.37 13.66 -25.44
N LEU A 206 -10.27 14.26 -24.99
CA LEU A 206 -9.86 14.21 -23.58
C LEU A 206 -10.90 14.89 -22.66
N VAL A 207 -11.39 16.07 -23.04
CA VAL A 207 -12.48 16.78 -22.35
C VAL A 207 -13.73 15.90 -22.26
N THR A 208 -14.13 15.29 -23.38
CA THR A 208 -15.25 14.35 -23.45
C THR A 208 -15.02 13.17 -22.50
N ALA A 209 -13.83 12.57 -22.52
CA ALA A 209 -13.50 11.46 -21.65
C ALA A 209 -13.60 11.84 -20.16
N PHE A 210 -13.08 13.01 -19.76
CA PHE A 210 -13.20 13.51 -18.38
C PHE A 210 -14.64 13.65 -17.92
N TRP A 211 -15.53 14.19 -18.77
CA TRP A 211 -16.96 14.29 -18.46
C TRP A 211 -17.59 12.93 -18.20
N GLN A 212 -17.29 11.94 -19.05
CA GLN A 212 -17.82 10.58 -18.91
C GLN A 212 -17.29 9.87 -17.66
N HIS A 213 -15.99 10.01 -17.39
CA HIS A 213 -15.34 9.40 -16.23
C HIS A 213 -15.88 10.01 -14.92
N ALA A 214 -16.07 11.33 -14.87
CA ALA A 214 -16.69 12.00 -13.73
C ALA A 214 -18.15 11.55 -13.52
N SER A 215 -18.93 11.45 -14.60
CA SER A 215 -20.33 11.00 -14.56
C SER A 215 -20.52 9.59 -14.01
N ARG A 216 -19.51 8.72 -14.17
CA ARG A 216 -19.51 7.34 -13.65
C ARG A 216 -19.40 7.29 -12.11
N ILE A 217 -18.88 8.32 -11.45
CA ILE A 217 -18.54 8.30 -10.02
C ILE A 217 -19.79 8.40 -9.11
N PRO A 218 -20.65 9.44 -9.19
CA PRO A 218 -21.73 9.64 -8.23
C PRO A 218 -22.72 8.45 -8.10
N PRO A 219 -23.07 7.71 -9.18
CA PRO A 219 -23.95 6.55 -9.08
C PRO A 219 -23.47 5.45 -8.13
N THR A 220 -22.16 5.33 -7.88
CA THR A 220 -21.58 4.31 -6.99
C THR A 220 -20.94 4.87 -5.72
N LEU A 221 -21.12 6.14 -5.41
CA LEU A 221 -20.49 6.76 -4.24
C LEU A 221 -20.84 6.08 -2.91
N GLY A 222 -22.04 5.49 -2.80
CA GLY A 222 -22.42 4.65 -1.64
C GLY A 222 -21.52 3.42 -1.48
N TYR A 223 -21.05 2.82 -2.58
CA TYR A 223 -20.05 1.75 -2.50
C TYR A 223 -18.73 2.28 -1.94
N ALA A 224 -18.19 3.38 -2.45
CA ALA A 224 -16.94 3.97 -1.97
C ALA A 224 -17.00 4.34 -0.48
N ARG A 225 -18.10 4.95 -0.02
CA ARG A 225 -18.35 5.22 1.42
C ARG A 225 -18.38 3.94 2.25
N SER A 226 -19.01 2.87 1.75
CA SER A 226 -19.05 1.59 2.45
C SER A 226 -17.68 0.91 2.61
N GLN A 227 -16.78 1.11 1.65
CA GLN A 227 -15.42 0.59 1.72
C GLN A 227 -14.59 1.35 2.77
N ASN A 228 -14.84 2.65 2.94
CA ASN A 228 -14.11 3.55 3.83
C ASN A 228 -12.58 3.45 3.67
N ASN A 229 -12.14 3.50 2.43
CA ASN A 229 -10.77 3.34 2.01
C ASN A 229 -10.42 4.29 0.85
N ASN A 230 -9.30 4.04 0.16
CA ASN A 230 -8.78 4.91 -0.89
C ASN A 230 -9.71 5.10 -2.10
N HIS A 231 -10.74 4.25 -2.27
CA HIS A 231 -11.77 4.45 -3.29
C HIS A 231 -12.49 5.78 -3.11
N LEU A 232 -12.87 6.13 -1.87
CA LEU A 232 -13.60 7.38 -1.63
C LEU A 232 -12.73 8.61 -1.93
N LEU A 233 -11.45 8.57 -1.58
CA LEU A 233 -10.51 9.66 -1.84
C LEU A 233 -10.24 9.84 -3.33
N SER A 234 -9.99 8.74 -4.06
CA SER A 234 -9.73 8.79 -5.51
C SER A 234 -10.97 9.24 -6.28
N GLU A 235 -12.14 8.69 -5.98
CA GLU A 235 -13.41 9.11 -6.57
C GLU A 235 -13.75 10.58 -6.27
N ALA A 236 -13.56 11.03 -5.02
CA ALA A 236 -13.78 12.42 -4.65
C ALA A 236 -12.81 13.37 -5.39
N LEU A 237 -11.53 12.99 -5.52
CA LEU A 237 -10.56 13.75 -6.28
C LEU A 237 -10.91 13.83 -7.77
N GLY A 238 -11.40 12.74 -8.37
CA GLY A 238 -11.90 12.74 -9.75
C GLY A 238 -13.01 13.77 -9.96
N LEU A 239 -13.92 13.92 -8.99
CA LEU A 239 -14.96 14.95 -9.01
C LEU A 239 -14.41 16.37 -8.82
N VAL A 240 -13.38 16.57 -7.99
CA VAL A 240 -12.70 17.88 -7.84
C VAL A 240 -12.02 18.27 -9.15
N ILE A 241 -11.32 17.35 -9.81
CA ILE A 241 -10.67 17.57 -11.11
C ILE A 241 -11.72 17.98 -12.15
N ALA A 242 -12.76 17.17 -12.31
CA ALA A 242 -13.85 17.45 -13.25
C ALA A 242 -14.56 18.78 -12.93
N GLY A 243 -14.83 19.04 -11.65
CA GLY A 243 -15.46 20.27 -11.22
C GLY A 243 -14.61 21.51 -11.50
N SER A 244 -13.29 21.42 -11.33
CA SER A 244 -12.36 22.50 -11.69
C SER A 244 -12.38 22.81 -13.18
N LEU A 245 -12.59 21.80 -14.04
CA LEU A 245 -12.69 21.95 -15.49
C LEU A 245 -14.05 22.51 -15.94
N PHE A 246 -15.15 22.05 -15.34
CA PHE A 246 -16.50 22.25 -15.88
C PHE A 246 -17.37 23.25 -15.10
N SER A 247 -17.00 23.66 -13.89
CA SER A 247 -17.83 24.52 -13.03
C SER A 247 -18.22 25.86 -13.66
N GLY A 248 -17.36 26.43 -14.51
CA GLY A 248 -17.64 27.67 -15.25
C GLY A 248 -18.66 27.52 -16.37
N LYS A 249 -18.94 26.29 -16.84
CA LYS A 249 -19.77 26.02 -18.03
C LYS A 249 -21.00 25.16 -17.76
N SER A 250 -20.97 24.29 -16.75
CA SER A 250 -22.10 23.40 -16.41
C SER A 250 -22.44 23.41 -14.92
N SER A 251 -23.74 23.37 -14.60
CA SER A 251 -24.21 23.21 -13.22
C SER A 251 -23.78 21.88 -12.62
N LEU A 252 -23.74 20.82 -13.43
CA LEU A 252 -23.30 19.51 -12.99
C LEU A 252 -21.81 19.54 -12.60
N GLY A 253 -20.99 20.29 -13.33
CA GLY A 253 -19.59 20.55 -12.96
C GLY A 253 -19.46 21.26 -11.60
N ARG A 254 -20.32 22.23 -11.30
CA ARG A 254 -20.35 22.89 -9.97
C ARG A 254 -20.75 21.90 -8.87
N ASP A 255 -21.73 21.05 -9.13
CA ASP A 255 -22.17 20.03 -8.18
C ASP A 255 -21.07 19.00 -7.92
N TRP A 256 -20.33 18.57 -8.95
CA TRP A 256 -19.17 17.70 -8.80
C TRP A 256 -18.07 18.34 -7.95
N LEU A 257 -17.74 19.61 -8.19
CA LEU A 257 -16.73 20.29 -7.37
C LEU A 257 -17.14 20.31 -5.89
N LYS A 258 -18.38 20.73 -5.60
CA LYS A 258 -18.91 20.78 -4.24
C LYS A 258 -18.95 19.41 -3.57
N LEU A 259 -19.38 18.38 -4.30
CA LEU A 259 -19.44 17.02 -3.81
C LEU A 259 -18.03 16.46 -3.56
N GLY A 260 -17.12 16.62 -4.51
CA GLY A 260 -15.74 16.15 -4.42
C GLY A 260 -15.00 16.76 -3.23
N VAL A 261 -15.06 18.09 -3.05
CA VAL A 261 -14.44 18.77 -1.90
C VAL A 261 -15.01 18.27 -0.58
N LYS A 262 -16.34 18.12 -0.49
CA LYS A 262 -17.00 17.61 0.71
C LYS A 262 -16.55 16.18 1.04
N GLU A 263 -16.64 15.27 0.07
CA GLU A 263 -16.31 13.86 0.31
C GLU A 263 -14.82 13.67 0.59
N PHE A 264 -13.93 14.41 -0.08
CA PHE A 264 -12.48 14.30 0.15
C PHE A 264 -12.11 14.70 1.58
N ASN A 265 -12.56 15.89 2.02
CA ASN A 265 -12.29 16.38 3.38
C ASN A 265 -12.91 15.45 4.45
N GLN A 266 -14.15 14.98 4.24
CA GLN A 266 -14.79 14.03 5.15
C GLN A 266 -14.08 12.67 5.18
N ALA A 267 -13.58 12.20 4.03
CA ALA A 267 -12.81 10.97 3.95
C ALA A 267 -11.50 11.07 4.73
N ILE A 268 -10.74 12.17 4.58
CA ILE A 268 -9.51 12.39 5.37
C ILE A 268 -9.80 12.31 6.87
N LEU A 269 -10.83 13.02 7.36
CA LEU A 269 -11.16 13.03 8.79
C LEU A 269 -11.64 11.67 9.32
N ARG A 270 -12.28 10.85 8.47
CA ARG A 270 -12.80 9.53 8.85
C ARG A 270 -11.78 8.40 8.70
N GLN A 271 -10.83 8.56 7.79
CA GLN A 271 -9.92 7.49 7.40
C GLN A 271 -8.50 7.67 7.94
N ILE A 272 -8.14 8.85 8.44
CA ILE A 272 -6.84 9.09 9.09
C ILE A 272 -7.08 9.40 10.56
N ASP A 273 -6.52 8.58 11.46
CA ASP A 273 -6.55 8.80 12.90
C ASP A 273 -5.68 9.99 13.32
N LYS A 274 -5.84 10.47 14.57
CA LYS A 274 -5.15 11.68 15.05
C LYS A 274 -3.64 11.50 15.12
N ASP A 275 -3.19 10.25 15.23
CA ASP A 275 -1.78 9.85 15.23
C ASP A 275 -1.19 9.67 13.82
N GLY A 276 -2.01 9.86 12.78
CA GLY A 276 -1.64 9.73 11.38
C GLY A 276 -1.94 8.36 10.77
N THR A 277 -2.43 7.38 11.52
CA THR A 277 -2.70 6.04 11.00
C THR A 277 -3.84 6.06 9.98
N TYR A 278 -3.59 5.56 8.77
CA TYR A 278 -4.63 5.41 7.75
C TYR A 278 -5.42 4.10 7.91
N SER A 279 -6.74 4.15 7.68
CA SER A 279 -7.73 3.11 8.02
C SER A 279 -7.48 1.74 7.39
N GLN A 280 -6.71 1.69 6.29
CA GLN A 280 -6.35 0.44 5.63
C GLN A 280 -5.17 -0.28 6.28
N HIS A 281 -4.47 0.34 7.24
CA HIS A 281 -3.30 -0.22 7.92
C HIS A 281 -2.29 -0.83 6.93
N SER A 282 -1.99 -0.10 5.86
CA SER A 282 -1.12 -0.54 4.77
C SER A 282 -0.13 0.56 4.41
N ALA A 283 1.15 0.21 4.29
CA ALA A 283 2.20 1.12 3.86
C ALA A 283 1.95 1.66 2.44
N ASN A 284 1.58 0.78 1.51
CA ASN A 284 1.35 1.19 0.14
C ASN A 284 0.07 2.05 0.01
N TYR A 285 -1.02 1.67 0.67
CA TYR A 285 -2.25 2.47 0.62
C TYR A 285 -2.13 3.80 1.38
N HIS A 286 -1.25 3.88 2.38
CA HIS A 286 -0.88 5.16 3.00
C HIS A 286 -0.18 6.08 1.99
N ARG A 287 0.76 5.54 1.21
CA ARG A 287 1.39 6.28 0.10
C ARG A 287 0.38 6.71 -0.96
N LEU A 288 -0.52 5.83 -1.39
CA LEU A 288 -1.57 6.18 -2.35
C LEU A 288 -2.46 7.31 -1.81
N MET A 289 -2.86 7.25 -0.54
CA MET A 289 -3.63 8.31 0.11
C MET A 289 -2.88 9.65 0.10
N LEU A 290 -1.58 9.65 0.39
CA LEU A 290 -0.76 10.86 0.33
C LEU A 290 -0.62 11.39 -1.11
N HIS A 291 -0.45 10.51 -2.11
CA HIS A 291 -0.44 10.92 -3.53
C HIS A 291 -1.75 11.61 -3.93
N LEU A 292 -2.89 11.03 -3.57
CA LEU A 292 -4.20 11.65 -3.81
C LEU A 292 -4.33 13.00 -3.10
N SER A 293 -3.84 13.09 -1.86
CA SER A 293 -3.87 14.33 -1.06
C SER A 293 -2.97 15.42 -1.62
N LEU A 294 -1.82 15.07 -2.20
CA LEU A 294 -0.92 15.99 -2.88
C LEU A 294 -1.55 16.60 -4.13
N VAL A 295 -2.24 15.78 -4.93
CA VAL A 295 -2.98 16.28 -6.10
C VAL A 295 -4.15 17.15 -5.66
N TYR A 296 -4.90 16.73 -4.64
CA TYR A 296 -5.97 17.54 -4.05
C TYR A 296 -5.46 18.90 -3.55
N TYR A 297 -4.31 18.93 -2.89
CA TYR A 297 -3.69 20.17 -2.39
C TYR A 297 -3.37 21.16 -3.52
N GLY A 298 -2.82 20.69 -4.64
CA GLY A 298 -2.60 21.53 -5.82
C GLY A 298 -3.89 22.10 -6.40
N TYR A 299 -4.93 21.26 -6.52
CA TYR A 299 -6.25 21.70 -6.99
C TYR A 299 -6.92 22.67 -6.01
N ALA A 300 -6.78 22.44 -4.70
CA ALA A 300 -7.35 23.32 -3.70
C ALA A 300 -6.73 24.71 -3.78
N LYS A 301 -5.40 24.81 -3.89
CA LYS A 301 -4.69 26.08 -4.09
C LYS A 301 -5.14 26.79 -5.37
N ARG A 302 -5.24 26.06 -6.48
CA ARG A 302 -5.63 26.62 -7.79
C ARG A 302 -7.06 27.17 -7.81
N ASN A 303 -7.98 26.51 -7.12
CA ASN A 303 -9.40 26.88 -7.11
C ASN A 303 -9.78 27.69 -5.86
N GLU A 304 -8.79 28.17 -5.10
CA GLU A 304 -9.00 28.94 -3.85
C GLU A 304 -9.91 28.21 -2.85
N ILE A 305 -9.83 26.87 -2.82
CA ILE A 305 -10.58 26.03 -1.89
C ILE A 305 -9.85 26.04 -0.56
N GLU A 306 -10.54 26.50 0.48
CA GLU A 306 -10.04 26.40 1.84
C GLU A 306 -10.05 24.94 2.32
N ILE A 307 -8.87 24.39 2.60
CA ILE A 307 -8.73 23.10 3.29
C ILE A 307 -8.87 23.36 4.80
N PRO A 308 -9.83 22.72 5.49
CA PRO A 308 -10.02 22.88 6.93
C PRO A 308 -8.75 22.54 7.73
N LEU A 309 -8.51 23.25 8.83
CA LEU A 309 -7.33 23.04 9.68
C LEU A 309 -7.22 21.58 10.15
N GLU A 310 -8.32 20.98 10.61
CA GLU A 310 -8.31 19.58 11.04
C GLU A 310 -7.87 18.60 9.94
N VAL A 311 -8.22 18.89 8.67
CA VAL A 311 -7.79 18.06 7.53
C VAL A 311 -6.28 18.21 7.33
N LYS A 312 -5.75 19.44 7.42
CA LYS A 312 -4.30 19.70 7.36
C LYS A 312 -3.56 18.97 8.47
N ASP A 313 -4.09 19.01 9.69
CA ASP A 313 -3.50 18.33 10.86
C ASP A 313 -3.45 16.80 10.65
N ARG A 314 -4.50 16.19 10.10
CA ARG A 314 -4.49 14.75 9.75
C ARG A 314 -3.43 14.42 8.70
N LEU A 315 -3.29 15.25 7.67
CA LEU A 315 -2.29 15.04 6.61
C LEU A 315 -0.85 15.22 7.12
N ALA A 316 -0.62 16.19 8.01
CA ALA A 316 0.66 16.36 8.70
C ALA A 316 0.98 15.14 9.58
N ALA A 317 0.02 14.69 10.40
CA ALA A 317 0.19 13.49 11.23
C ALA A 317 0.46 12.24 10.39
N ALA A 318 -0.25 12.06 9.27
CA ALA A 318 -0.01 10.96 8.33
C ALA A 318 1.38 11.04 7.68
N THR A 319 1.88 12.24 7.41
CA THR A 319 3.24 12.44 6.92
C THR A 319 4.27 12.00 7.96
N PHE A 320 4.05 12.36 9.24
CA PHE A 320 4.90 11.91 10.34
C PHE A 320 4.81 10.40 10.58
N TRP A 321 3.65 9.78 10.39
CA TRP A 321 3.52 8.32 10.43
C TRP A 321 4.40 7.62 9.38
N LEU A 322 4.44 8.16 8.15
CA LEU A 322 5.31 7.62 7.10
C LEU A 322 6.79 7.83 7.44
N ALA A 323 7.17 9.04 7.85
CA ALA A 323 8.53 9.39 8.26
C ALA A 323 9.03 8.52 9.41
N ALA A 324 8.16 8.32 10.41
CA ALA A 324 8.45 7.57 11.61
C ALA A 324 8.67 6.09 11.33
N GLN A 325 8.42 5.54 10.14
CA GLN A 325 8.73 4.15 9.76
C GLN A 325 9.89 4.03 8.76
N LEU A 326 10.23 5.12 8.07
CA LEU A 326 11.21 5.11 6.98
C LEU A 326 12.61 4.75 7.49
N ASP A 327 13.26 3.82 6.80
CA ASP A 327 14.71 3.69 6.82
C ASP A 327 15.31 4.66 5.79
N PRO A 328 16.05 5.70 6.21
CA PRO A 328 16.52 6.75 5.30
C PRO A 328 17.59 6.27 4.31
N LEU A 329 18.31 5.19 4.62
CA LEU A 329 19.35 4.63 3.75
C LEU A 329 18.74 3.96 2.52
N SER A 330 17.84 3.01 2.74
CA SER A 330 17.14 2.28 1.67
C SER A 330 15.99 3.07 1.05
N GLY A 331 15.40 4.01 1.80
CA GLY A 331 14.14 4.65 1.43
C GLY A 331 12.92 3.74 1.59
N ARG A 332 13.10 2.54 2.14
CA ARG A 332 12.04 1.55 2.37
C ARG A 332 11.51 1.65 3.80
N LEU A 333 10.41 0.97 4.05
CA LEU A 333 9.77 0.82 5.37
C LEU A 333 9.06 -0.54 5.43
N PRO A 334 8.63 -1.03 6.61
CA PRO A 334 7.98 -2.35 6.73
C PRO A 334 6.83 -2.53 5.72
N ASN A 335 6.72 -3.69 5.06
CA ASN A 335 5.71 -3.94 4.00
C ASN A 335 4.32 -4.22 4.56
N LEU A 336 3.86 -3.40 5.52
CA LEU A 336 2.66 -3.65 6.29
C LEU A 336 1.41 -3.68 5.42
N GLY A 337 0.56 -4.65 5.71
CA GLY A 337 -0.78 -4.76 5.15
C GLY A 337 -0.81 -4.99 3.65
N HIS A 338 -1.94 -4.63 3.06
CA HIS A 338 -2.21 -4.85 1.65
C HIS A 338 -1.27 -4.03 0.74
N ASN A 339 -0.62 -4.69 -0.22
CA ASN A 339 0.23 -4.07 -1.22
C ASN A 339 -0.12 -4.61 -2.60
N ASP A 340 -0.85 -3.81 -3.39
CA ASP A 340 -1.32 -4.19 -4.71
C ASP A 340 -0.57 -3.51 -5.85
N GLY A 341 0.67 -3.08 -5.60
CA GLY A 341 1.49 -2.46 -6.64
C GLY A 341 1.07 -1.03 -6.99
N SER A 342 0.10 -0.43 -6.29
CA SER A 342 -0.32 0.95 -6.58
C SER A 342 0.85 1.93 -6.39
N LEU A 343 1.13 2.73 -7.42
CA LEU A 343 2.06 3.86 -7.36
C LEU A 343 1.55 4.94 -8.33
N LEU A 344 0.71 5.84 -7.81
CA LEU A 344 -0.02 6.81 -8.63
C LEU A 344 0.91 7.87 -9.25
N LEU A 345 1.91 8.32 -8.49
CA LEU A 345 2.89 9.33 -8.91
C LEU A 345 4.31 8.74 -8.81
N PRO A 346 4.79 7.97 -9.80
CA PRO A 346 6.10 7.30 -9.82
C PRO A 346 7.25 8.28 -10.16
N MET A 347 7.31 9.41 -9.46
CA MET A 347 8.35 10.45 -9.65
C MET A 347 9.43 10.32 -8.58
N GLY A 348 10.70 10.48 -8.97
CA GLY A 348 11.83 10.51 -8.04
C GLY A 348 12.31 9.16 -7.51
N THR A 349 11.83 8.05 -8.06
CA THR A 349 12.28 6.70 -7.71
C THR A 349 12.37 5.76 -8.92
N GLY A 350 13.42 4.93 -8.95
CA GLY A 350 13.51 3.73 -9.81
C GLY A 350 13.13 2.43 -9.08
N ASP A 351 12.99 2.47 -7.75
CA ASP A 351 12.55 1.33 -6.92
C ASP A 351 11.10 1.56 -6.47
N PHE A 352 10.22 0.62 -6.79
CA PHE A 352 8.82 0.65 -6.36
C PHE A 352 8.67 0.84 -4.83
N ARG A 353 9.61 0.33 -4.04
CA ARG A 353 9.55 0.38 -2.57
C ARG A 353 10.23 1.62 -1.96
N ASP A 354 10.72 2.56 -2.76
CA ASP A 354 11.24 3.83 -2.23
C ASP A 354 10.09 4.80 -1.92
N TYR A 355 9.96 5.18 -0.65
CA TYR A 355 8.93 6.10 -0.16
C TYR A 355 9.46 7.53 0.01
N ARG A 356 10.76 7.78 -0.17
CA ARG A 356 11.37 9.11 -0.02
C ARG A 356 10.71 10.18 -0.87
N PRO A 357 10.36 9.96 -2.16
CA PRO A 357 9.72 11.00 -2.96
C PRO A 357 8.35 11.41 -2.42
N THR A 358 7.57 10.42 -1.96
CA THR A 358 6.26 10.66 -1.35
C THR A 358 6.42 11.42 -0.05
N LEU A 359 7.34 10.99 0.81
CA LEU A 359 7.57 11.61 2.10
C LEU A 359 8.03 13.06 1.95
N GLN A 360 8.99 13.33 1.07
CA GLN A 360 9.51 14.67 0.83
C GLN A 360 8.40 15.61 0.32
N ALA A 361 7.64 15.20 -0.70
CA ALA A 361 6.55 16.02 -1.25
C ALA A 361 5.41 16.24 -0.23
N ALA A 362 5.09 15.22 0.58
CA ALA A 362 4.10 15.33 1.65
C ALA A 362 4.57 16.26 2.78
N SER A 363 5.84 16.18 3.18
CA SER A 363 6.44 17.06 4.18
C SER A 363 6.37 18.52 3.76
N VAL A 364 6.76 18.83 2.52
CA VAL A 364 6.68 20.20 2.00
C VAL A 364 5.23 20.68 1.96
N ALA A 365 4.30 19.87 1.45
CA ALA A 365 2.89 20.26 1.33
C ALA A 365 2.18 20.47 2.68
N PHE A 366 2.42 19.57 3.64
CA PHE A 366 1.58 19.47 4.85
C PHE A 366 2.28 19.92 6.13
N THR A 367 3.60 20.15 6.09
CA THR A 367 4.38 20.67 7.23
C THR A 367 5.15 21.95 6.87
N GLY A 368 5.23 22.30 5.59
CA GLY A 368 5.92 23.48 5.08
C GLY A 368 7.45 23.37 5.09
N GLN A 369 8.00 22.16 5.25
CA GLN A 369 9.44 21.94 5.39
C GLN A 369 9.87 20.66 4.68
N ASN A 370 11.10 20.63 4.17
CA ASN A 370 11.76 19.40 3.74
C ASN A 370 12.02 18.49 4.94
N CYS A 371 12.10 17.18 4.72
CA CYS A 371 12.46 16.21 5.76
C CYS A 371 13.67 15.34 5.40
N LEU A 372 14.13 15.43 4.15
CA LEU A 372 15.31 14.77 3.64
C LEU A 372 16.25 15.82 3.01
N PRO A 373 17.57 15.56 2.99
CA PRO A 373 18.51 16.35 2.19
C PRO A 373 18.11 16.34 0.71
N SER A 374 18.59 17.30 -0.07
CA SER A 374 18.28 17.32 -1.52
C SER A 374 18.77 16.05 -2.23
N GLY A 375 17.96 15.53 -3.14
CA GLY A 375 18.23 14.29 -3.85
C GLY A 375 17.22 13.97 -4.94
N PRO A 376 17.32 12.79 -5.60
CA PRO A 376 16.37 12.38 -6.64
C PRO A 376 14.91 12.39 -6.18
N TRP A 377 14.66 12.17 -4.89
CA TRP A 377 13.34 12.21 -4.28
C TRP A 377 12.66 13.60 -4.27
N ASP A 378 13.37 14.67 -4.61
CA ASP A 378 12.76 15.99 -4.76
C ASP A 378 11.89 16.09 -6.04
N GLU A 379 12.05 15.18 -7.02
CA GLU A 379 11.37 15.22 -8.32
C GLU A 379 9.85 15.40 -8.19
N LEU A 380 9.20 14.62 -7.31
CA LEU A 380 7.74 14.70 -7.11
C LEU A 380 7.31 16.08 -6.58
N SER A 381 8.03 16.63 -5.60
CA SER A 381 7.71 17.93 -5.02
C SER A 381 7.83 19.06 -6.05
N ILE A 382 8.90 19.03 -6.86
CA ILE A 382 9.19 20.03 -7.88
C ILE A 382 8.16 19.92 -9.02
N TRP A 383 7.84 18.70 -9.46
CA TRP A 383 6.82 18.47 -10.49
C TRP A 383 5.47 19.05 -10.09
N LEU A 384 5.08 18.88 -8.82
CA LEU A 384 3.84 19.41 -8.25
C LEU A 384 3.88 20.93 -8.02
N GLY A 385 4.95 21.63 -8.41
CA GLY A 385 5.07 23.08 -8.27
C GLY A 385 5.10 23.55 -6.81
N GLN A 386 5.58 22.71 -5.90
CA GLN A 386 5.68 23.06 -4.48
C GLN A 386 6.79 24.09 -4.24
N PRO A 387 6.64 24.97 -3.24
CA PRO A 387 7.66 25.97 -2.95
C PRO A 387 8.94 25.31 -2.44
N GLU A 388 10.06 25.92 -2.78
CA GLU A 388 11.34 25.52 -2.20
C GLU A 388 11.40 25.90 -0.73
N THR A 389 11.99 25.02 0.07
CA THR A 389 12.19 25.27 1.49
C THR A 389 13.66 25.03 1.84
N GLU A 390 14.30 25.98 2.50
CA GLU A 390 15.67 25.80 3.00
C GLU A 390 15.69 25.07 4.35
N LYS A 391 14.54 25.02 5.03
CA LYS A 391 14.39 24.35 6.32
C LYS A 391 14.21 22.85 6.13
N VAL A 392 15.14 22.08 6.68
CA VAL A 392 15.10 20.62 6.70
C VAL A 392 14.82 20.15 8.13
N LEU A 393 13.65 19.55 8.35
CA LEU A 393 13.35 18.81 9.56
C LEU A 393 14.26 17.59 9.64
N LYS A 394 14.85 17.35 10.81
CA LYS A 394 15.60 16.11 11.04
C LYS A 394 14.61 14.95 11.03
N ILE A 395 14.78 14.00 10.12
CA ILE A 395 13.87 12.85 10.02
C ILE A 395 13.70 12.10 11.35
N GLN A 396 14.74 12.05 12.19
CA GLN A 396 14.69 11.43 13.52
C GLN A 396 13.75 12.16 14.49
N SER A 397 13.43 13.43 14.24
CA SER A 397 12.45 14.20 15.03
C SER A 397 11.01 14.00 14.57
N LEU A 398 10.81 13.43 13.38
CA LEU A 398 9.49 13.15 12.82
C LEU A 398 8.97 11.83 13.39
N THR A 399 8.31 11.94 14.54
CA THR A 399 7.77 10.80 15.28
C THR A 399 6.26 10.72 15.15
N SER A 400 5.69 9.52 15.30
CA SER A 400 4.25 9.30 15.35
C SER A 400 3.91 8.47 16.60
N PRO A 401 2.86 8.82 17.36
CA PRO A 401 2.40 8.03 18.49
C PRO A 401 1.98 6.60 18.13
N ALA A 402 1.64 6.35 16.86
CA ALA A 402 1.25 5.02 16.40
C ALA A 402 2.45 4.11 16.07
N VAL A 403 3.64 4.69 15.87
CA VAL A 403 4.81 3.98 15.38
C VAL A 403 5.79 3.73 16.52
N HIS A 404 5.97 2.46 16.85
CA HIS A 404 6.72 2.04 18.03
C HIS A 404 8.03 1.38 17.59
N VAL A 405 9.13 2.10 17.80
CA VAL A 405 10.44 1.78 17.25
C VAL A 405 11.51 2.04 18.28
N ILE A 406 12.48 1.13 18.37
CA ILE A 406 13.74 1.32 19.09
C ILE A 406 14.90 1.21 18.11
N SER A 407 15.95 1.98 18.35
CA SER A 407 17.11 2.04 17.47
C SER A 407 18.39 2.14 18.28
N VAL A 408 19.41 1.39 17.87
CA VAL A 408 20.77 1.50 18.42
C VAL A 408 21.77 1.47 17.26
N SER A 409 22.60 2.51 17.17
CA SER A 409 23.55 2.72 16.08
C SER A 409 22.87 2.70 14.69
N ASN A 410 23.09 1.65 13.92
CA ASN A 410 22.61 1.43 12.55
C ASN A 410 21.51 0.35 12.47
N LYS A 411 20.93 -0.01 13.62
CA LYS A 411 19.89 -1.03 13.74
C LYS A 411 18.61 -0.40 14.25
N ARG A 412 17.50 -0.95 13.80
CA ARG A 412 16.17 -0.43 14.09
C ARG A 412 15.18 -1.58 14.16
N ALA A 413 14.44 -1.67 15.24
CA ALA A 413 13.39 -2.67 15.43
C ALA A 413 12.04 -1.96 15.61
N SER A 414 11.04 -2.35 14.82
CA SER A 414 9.67 -1.85 14.91
C SER A 414 8.75 -2.97 15.35
N LEU A 415 7.91 -2.71 16.35
CA LEU A 415 6.93 -3.66 16.86
C LEU A 415 5.52 -3.16 16.55
N ARG A 416 4.75 -4.01 15.85
CA ARG A 416 3.39 -3.70 15.47
C ARG A 416 2.41 -4.00 16.59
N GLY A 417 1.69 -2.99 17.08
CA GLY A 417 0.61 -3.15 18.06
C GLY A 417 -0.49 -2.12 17.83
N VAL A 418 -1.64 -2.56 17.32
CA VAL A 418 -2.75 -1.66 16.94
C VAL A 418 -4.02 -1.90 17.73
N THR A 419 -4.75 -0.83 18.04
CA THR A 419 -6.17 -0.91 18.40
C THR A 419 -6.99 -0.61 17.14
N PHE A 420 -7.67 -1.61 16.59
CA PHE A 420 -8.43 -1.48 15.35
C PHE A 420 -9.81 -0.87 15.59
N HIS A 421 -10.16 0.12 14.77
CA HIS A 421 -11.46 0.80 14.75
C HIS A 421 -12.21 0.66 13.41
N GLY A 422 -11.72 -0.22 12.52
CA GLY A 422 -12.24 -0.36 11.17
C GLY A 422 -11.95 -1.73 10.57
N ARG A 423 -11.34 -1.77 9.37
CA ARG A 423 -11.01 -3.02 8.66
C ARG A 423 -9.50 -3.28 8.71
N PRO A 424 -9.01 -4.15 9.59
CA PRO A 424 -7.61 -4.58 9.57
C PRO A 424 -7.23 -5.14 8.21
N ALA A 425 -5.99 -4.91 7.78
CA ALA A 425 -5.46 -5.54 6.57
C ALA A 425 -5.11 -7.01 6.82
N HIS A 426 -4.19 -7.26 7.75
CA HIS A 426 -3.63 -8.57 8.06
C HIS A 426 -3.85 -8.94 9.53
N ALA A 427 -3.71 -10.22 9.86
CA ALA A 427 -3.70 -10.75 11.22
C ALA A 427 -2.28 -10.79 11.80
N ASP A 428 -1.72 -9.62 12.07
CA ASP A 428 -0.28 -9.39 12.24
C ASP A 428 0.10 -8.66 13.55
N GLN A 429 -0.69 -8.79 14.62
CA GLN A 429 -0.34 -8.18 15.90
C GLN A 429 0.97 -8.77 16.43
N LEU A 430 1.77 -7.88 17.01
CA LEU A 430 3.11 -8.13 17.53
C LEU A 430 4.11 -8.58 16.47
N HIS A 431 3.82 -8.36 15.17
CA HIS A 431 4.82 -8.49 14.11
C HIS A 431 6.03 -7.61 14.42
N LEU A 432 7.22 -8.20 14.38
CA LEU A 432 8.49 -7.50 14.49
C LEU A 432 9.12 -7.33 13.10
N ASP A 433 9.45 -6.09 12.75
CA ASP A 433 10.23 -5.78 11.55
C ASP A 433 11.56 -5.12 11.96
N LEU A 434 12.68 -5.72 11.54
CA LEU A 434 14.03 -5.44 12.04
C LEU A 434 14.95 -5.09 10.88
N TRP A 435 15.65 -3.97 11.00
CA TRP A 435 16.59 -3.46 10.00
C TRP A 435 18.00 -3.37 10.56
N TRP A 436 18.99 -3.64 9.70
CA TRP A 436 20.41 -3.42 9.98
C TRP A 436 21.12 -2.87 8.73
N ASP A 437 21.68 -1.66 8.83
CA ASP A 437 22.43 -1.01 7.74
C ASP A 437 21.61 -0.97 6.42
N GLY A 438 20.34 -0.57 6.52
CA GLY A 438 19.42 -0.48 5.37
C GLY A 438 18.90 -1.82 4.82
N LEU A 439 19.25 -2.96 5.42
CA LEU A 439 18.72 -4.27 5.05
C LEU A 439 17.60 -4.68 6.01
N ASN A 440 16.48 -5.15 5.47
CA ASN A 440 15.39 -5.72 6.26
C ASN A 440 15.70 -7.18 6.61
N ILE A 441 15.99 -7.44 7.88
CA ILE A 441 16.40 -8.73 8.42
C ILE A 441 15.20 -9.61 8.77
N THR A 442 14.16 -9.04 9.42
CA THR A 442 12.89 -9.74 9.69
C THR A 442 11.78 -9.07 8.91
N GLN A 443 11.31 -9.72 7.85
CA GLN A 443 10.53 -9.08 6.80
C GLN A 443 9.01 -9.28 6.99
N ASP A 444 8.21 -8.40 6.39
CA ASP A 444 6.79 -8.68 6.12
C ASP A 444 6.63 -9.30 4.72
N ALA A 445 5.76 -10.31 4.62
CA ALA A 445 5.52 -11.06 3.39
C ALA A 445 4.87 -10.23 2.28
N GLY A 446 4.19 -9.12 2.61
CA GLY A 446 3.42 -8.32 1.66
C GLY A 446 2.11 -9.00 1.27
N THR A 447 1.75 -8.98 -0.01
CA THR A 447 0.42 -9.45 -0.46
C THR A 447 0.45 -10.47 -1.59
N TYR A 448 1.41 -10.37 -2.52
CA TYR A 448 1.46 -11.13 -3.76
C TYR A 448 0.26 -10.91 -4.68
N ALA A 449 -0.88 -11.54 -4.41
CA ALA A 449 -2.05 -11.49 -5.27
C ALA A 449 -3.35 -11.71 -4.49
N TYR A 450 -4.43 -11.13 -4.98
CA TYR A 450 -5.77 -11.26 -4.38
C TYR A 450 -6.62 -12.38 -4.97
N ASN A 451 -6.38 -12.72 -6.24
CA ASN A 451 -7.28 -13.52 -7.08
C ASN A 451 -6.57 -14.66 -7.81
N ASP A 452 -5.33 -14.97 -7.45
CA ASP A 452 -4.58 -16.04 -8.08
C ASP A 452 -5.13 -17.44 -7.68
N ALA A 453 -4.71 -18.50 -8.35
CA ALA A 453 -5.14 -19.86 -8.03
C ALA A 453 -4.73 -20.25 -6.59
N PRO A 454 -5.52 -21.07 -5.87
CA PRO A 454 -5.11 -21.59 -4.57
C PRO A 454 -3.71 -22.22 -4.61
N PRO A 455 -2.88 -22.04 -3.58
CA PRO A 455 -3.16 -21.39 -2.29
C PRO A 455 -2.98 -19.86 -2.28
N TRP A 456 -2.80 -19.21 -3.44
CA TRP A 456 -2.32 -17.83 -3.54
C TRP A 456 -3.40 -16.73 -3.51
N GLN A 457 -4.56 -17.02 -2.94
CA GLN A 457 -5.67 -16.08 -2.80
C GLN A 457 -5.50 -15.20 -1.54
N ASN A 458 -4.54 -14.26 -1.59
CA ASN A 458 -4.16 -13.40 -0.47
C ASN A 458 -3.76 -14.16 0.82
N PRO A 459 -2.88 -15.19 0.75
CA PRO A 459 -2.49 -15.96 1.93
C PRO A 459 -1.62 -15.15 2.90
N PHE A 460 -0.92 -14.12 2.41
CA PHE A 460 0.01 -13.31 3.22
C PHE A 460 -0.67 -12.35 4.20
N SER A 461 -2.00 -12.35 4.24
CA SER A 461 -2.77 -11.67 5.29
C SER A 461 -2.91 -12.50 6.58
N SER A 462 -2.50 -13.77 6.56
CA SER A 462 -2.58 -14.70 7.71
C SER A 462 -1.42 -14.48 8.70
N THR A 463 -1.67 -14.77 9.98
CA THR A 463 -0.66 -14.72 11.06
C THR A 463 0.55 -15.60 10.75
N LEU A 464 0.33 -16.69 10.03
CA LEU A 464 1.32 -17.73 9.77
C LEU A 464 2.60 -17.23 9.09
N VAL A 465 2.51 -16.16 8.30
CA VAL A 465 3.62 -15.61 7.52
C VAL A 465 4.32 -14.42 8.20
N HIS A 466 3.81 -13.97 9.34
CA HIS A 466 4.33 -12.80 10.06
C HIS A 466 5.28 -13.21 11.18
N ASN A 467 6.18 -12.29 11.56
CA ASN A 467 7.14 -12.46 12.65
C ASN A 467 6.43 -12.42 14.02
N THR A 468 5.64 -13.43 14.39
CA THR A 468 4.82 -13.46 15.60
C THR A 468 4.41 -14.90 15.96
N ILE A 469 3.56 -15.07 16.97
CA ILE A 469 3.05 -16.37 17.42
C ILE A 469 1.69 -16.70 16.79
N SER A 470 1.50 -17.97 16.44
CA SER A 470 0.20 -18.61 16.23
C SER A 470 -0.10 -19.73 17.24
N ILE A 471 -1.38 -20.01 17.48
CA ILE A 471 -1.86 -21.04 18.42
C ILE A 471 -2.74 -22.04 17.66
N ASP A 472 -2.42 -23.33 17.74
CA ASP A 472 -3.08 -24.43 17.02
C ASP A 472 -3.23 -24.14 15.50
N GLY A 473 -2.29 -23.40 14.91
CA GLY A 473 -2.34 -22.98 13.51
C GLY A 473 -3.39 -21.93 13.17
N PHE A 474 -4.11 -21.36 14.15
CA PHE A 474 -5.12 -20.33 13.90
C PHE A 474 -4.55 -18.91 13.83
N ASP A 475 -5.13 -18.12 12.92
CA ASP A 475 -4.95 -16.69 12.87
C ASP A 475 -5.44 -15.99 14.15
N GLN A 476 -4.83 -14.86 14.46
CA GLN A 476 -5.20 -14.00 15.59
C GLN A 476 -6.61 -13.41 15.46
N MET A 477 -7.17 -13.41 14.24
CA MET A 477 -8.50 -12.91 13.87
C MET A 477 -9.23 -13.92 12.98
N GLU A 478 -10.52 -13.71 12.70
CA GLU A 478 -11.30 -14.61 11.83
C GLU A 478 -11.53 -13.98 10.46
N LYS A 479 -10.92 -14.56 9.40
CA LYS A 479 -11.13 -14.13 8.02
C LYS A 479 -12.50 -14.58 7.52
N VAL A 480 -13.33 -13.63 7.07
CA VAL A 480 -14.70 -13.93 6.58
C VAL A 480 -14.95 -13.53 5.13
N SER A 481 -14.00 -12.81 4.54
CA SER A 481 -13.86 -12.61 3.10
C SER A 481 -12.42 -12.17 2.79
N LYS A 482 -12.12 -12.00 1.50
CA LYS A 482 -10.82 -11.57 0.98
C LYS A 482 -10.20 -10.36 1.71
N PHE A 483 -11.03 -9.39 2.11
CA PHE A 483 -10.63 -8.11 2.73
C PHE A 483 -11.36 -7.82 4.04
N LEU A 484 -11.87 -8.85 4.73
CA LEU A 484 -12.61 -8.67 5.97
C LEU A 484 -12.19 -9.66 7.04
N TRP A 485 -11.59 -9.10 8.09
CA TRP A 485 -11.33 -9.75 9.36
C TRP A 485 -12.37 -9.32 10.38
N LEU A 486 -12.88 -10.30 11.14
CA LEU A 486 -13.76 -10.08 12.28
C LEU A 486 -13.17 -10.72 13.54
N ARG A 487 -13.75 -10.42 14.71
CA ARG A 487 -13.17 -10.78 16.02
C ARG A 487 -11.76 -10.23 16.15
N GLN A 488 -11.66 -8.92 15.95
CA GLN A 488 -10.37 -8.26 15.78
C GLN A 488 -9.49 -8.43 17.02
N ALA A 489 -8.23 -8.79 16.80
CA ALA A 489 -7.22 -8.86 17.84
C ALA A 489 -6.82 -7.42 18.18
N GLN A 490 -7.02 -7.03 19.44
CA GLN A 490 -6.69 -5.70 19.93
C GLN A 490 -5.40 -5.75 20.73
N ALA A 491 -4.43 -4.91 20.35
CA ALA A 491 -3.18 -4.77 21.08
C ALA A 491 -3.31 -3.75 22.21
N LYS A 492 -2.52 -3.96 23.26
CA LYS A 492 -2.33 -3.05 24.38
C LYS A 492 -0.83 -2.87 24.59
N TRP A 493 -0.37 -1.63 24.53
CA TRP A 493 0.97 -1.22 24.92
C TRP A 493 1.06 -1.12 26.44
N HIS A 494 2.19 -1.57 26.98
CA HIS A 494 2.48 -1.52 28.41
C HIS A 494 3.62 -0.53 28.67
N THR A 495 3.72 -0.05 29.90
CA THR A 495 4.81 0.84 30.30
C THR A 495 6.14 0.09 30.23
N ALA A 496 7.04 0.58 29.38
CA ALA A 496 8.40 0.06 29.28
C ALA A 496 9.29 0.66 30.38
N PRO A 497 10.23 -0.12 30.96
CA PRO A 497 11.15 0.38 31.98
C PRO A 497 12.22 1.34 31.41
N SER A 498 12.45 1.32 30.10
CA SER A 498 13.34 2.26 29.40
C SER A 498 12.84 2.52 27.98
N LYS A 499 13.43 3.53 27.32
CA LYS A 499 13.14 3.88 25.92
C LYS A 499 13.64 2.86 24.89
N ASP A 500 14.49 1.92 25.32
CA ASP A 500 15.10 0.89 24.46
C ASP A 500 14.32 -0.43 24.50
N ILE A 501 13.12 -0.40 25.08
CA ILE A 501 12.24 -1.55 25.27
C ILE A 501 10.87 -1.26 24.66
N LEU A 502 10.40 -2.17 23.81
CA LEU A 502 9.01 -2.22 23.35
C LEU A 502 8.29 -3.35 24.09
N PHE A 503 7.13 -3.07 24.68
CA PHE A 503 6.34 -4.08 25.41
C PHE A 503 4.86 -3.95 25.08
N ALA A 504 4.29 -4.98 24.45
CA ALA A 504 2.88 -5.03 24.09
C ALA A 504 2.28 -6.42 24.26
N SER A 505 0.96 -6.47 24.34
CA SER A 505 0.15 -7.70 24.34
C SER A 505 -0.98 -7.61 23.36
N HIS A 506 -1.56 -8.73 22.92
CA HIS A 506 -2.84 -8.72 22.21
C HIS A 506 -3.78 -9.83 22.71
N ASN A 507 -5.08 -9.63 22.48
CA ASN A 507 -6.14 -10.52 22.98
C ASN A 507 -6.73 -11.47 21.91
N GLY A 508 -6.07 -11.64 20.77
CA GLY A 508 -6.60 -12.42 19.63
C GLY A 508 -6.92 -13.88 19.98
N TYR A 509 -6.14 -14.47 20.90
CA TYR A 509 -6.32 -15.85 21.36
C TYR A 509 -7.16 -15.97 22.64
N ARG A 510 -7.78 -14.88 23.13
CA ARG A 510 -8.54 -14.89 24.39
C ARG A 510 -9.69 -15.90 24.36
N ARG A 511 -10.32 -16.10 23.20
CA ARG A 511 -11.39 -17.10 22.99
C ARG A 511 -10.90 -18.54 23.18
N MET A 512 -9.62 -18.78 22.95
CA MET A 512 -8.96 -20.06 23.17
C MET A 512 -8.43 -20.18 24.60
N GLY A 513 -8.44 -19.11 25.39
CA GLY A 513 -7.95 -19.09 26.76
C GLY A 513 -6.54 -18.54 26.94
N MET A 514 -5.99 -17.83 25.94
CA MET A 514 -4.62 -17.32 25.99
C MET A 514 -4.51 -15.83 25.65
N ILE A 515 -3.46 -15.18 26.17
CA ILE A 515 -3.01 -13.85 25.79
C ILE A 515 -1.54 -13.96 25.37
N HIS A 516 -1.18 -13.31 24.27
CA HIS A 516 0.21 -13.24 23.82
C HIS A 516 0.80 -11.87 24.13
N GLN A 517 2.00 -11.86 24.69
CA GLN A 517 2.83 -10.73 25.06
C GLN A 517 4.18 -10.81 24.38
N ARG A 518 4.70 -9.68 23.94
CA ARG A 518 6.03 -9.57 23.36
C ARG A 518 6.79 -8.40 23.96
N ILE A 519 8.05 -8.65 24.32
CA ILE A 519 9.02 -7.67 24.77
C ILE A 519 10.19 -7.69 23.79
N VAL A 520 10.62 -6.51 23.33
CA VAL A 520 11.74 -6.36 22.39
C VAL A 520 12.72 -5.36 22.99
N THR A 521 13.99 -5.76 23.14
CA THR A 521 15.01 -4.94 23.79
C THR A 521 16.34 -5.03 23.05
N PHE A 522 16.99 -3.90 22.78
CA PHE A 522 18.42 -3.92 22.47
C PHE A 522 19.21 -4.04 23.77
N VAL A 523 19.76 -5.23 24.05
CA VAL A 523 20.60 -5.48 25.23
C VAL A 523 21.90 -4.68 25.13
N ASN A 524 22.43 -4.56 23.92
CA ASN A 524 23.54 -3.69 23.56
C ASN A 524 23.53 -3.42 22.05
N ALA A 525 24.52 -2.69 21.52
CA ALA A 525 24.59 -2.32 20.10
C ALA A 525 24.68 -3.51 19.11
N ASN A 526 25.03 -4.71 19.59
CA ASN A 526 25.22 -5.90 18.79
C ASN A 526 24.24 -7.03 19.14
N GLN A 527 23.28 -6.81 20.04
CA GLN A 527 22.35 -7.86 20.46
C GLN A 527 20.94 -7.31 20.66
N LEU A 528 19.97 -7.91 19.96
CA LEU A 528 18.55 -7.72 20.19
C LEU A 528 17.97 -8.97 20.84
N GLU A 529 17.23 -8.80 21.92
CA GLU A 529 16.48 -9.87 22.59
C GLU A 529 14.98 -9.65 22.37
N VAL A 530 14.28 -10.72 22.00
CA VAL A 530 12.83 -10.78 21.86
C VAL A 530 12.31 -11.86 22.79
N ILE A 531 11.41 -11.48 23.70
CA ILE A 531 10.75 -12.39 24.63
C ILE A 531 9.28 -12.46 24.25
N ASP A 532 8.85 -13.65 23.85
CA ASP A 532 7.45 -13.98 23.61
C ASP A 532 6.88 -14.76 24.79
N GLN A 533 5.74 -14.32 25.31
CA GLN A 533 5.04 -14.98 26.41
C GLN A 533 3.60 -15.29 26.02
N VAL A 534 3.20 -16.55 26.18
CA VAL A 534 1.81 -17.00 26.03
C VAL A 534 1.28 -17.35 27.41
N HIS A 535 0.33 -16.54 27.88
CA HIS A 535 -0.31 -16.69 29.19
C HIS A 535 -1.64 -17.42 29.08
N PHE A 536 -1.81 -18.52 29.81
CA PHE A 536 -3.02 -19.31 29.90
C PHE A 536 -3.93 -18.71 30.98
N ILE A 537 -4.91 -17.92 30.56
CA ILE A 537 -5.82 -17.21 31.48
C ILE A 537 -6.93 -18.10 32.05
N ARG A 538 -6.98 -19.38 31.64
CA ARG A 538 -7.86 -20.43 32.16
C ARG A 538 -7.27 -21.79 31.80
N LYS A 539 -7.70 -22.84 32.50
CA LYS A 539 -7.32 -24.23 32.17
C LYS A 539 -7.83 -24.60 30.77
N THR A 540 -6.95 -25.18 29.96
CA THR A 540 -7.25 -25.71 28.62
C THR A 540 -6.55 -27.04 28.41
N ASP A 541 -6.91 -27.75 27.35
CA ASP A 541 -6.08 -28.83 26.82
C ASP A 541 -4.73 -28.29 26.31
N ALA A 542 -3.79 -29.19 26.04
CA ALA A 542 -2.52 -28.83 25.44
C ALA A 542 -2.72 -28.14 24.07
N LYS A 543 -1.85 -27.17 23.80
CA LYS A 543 -1.88 -26.28 22.64
C LYS A 543 -0.54 -26.33 21.92
N HIS A 544 -0.60 -26.23 20.60
CA HIS A 544 0.58 -26.03 19.77
C HIS A 544 0.82 -24.53 19.64
N VAL A 545 1.97 -24.07 20.11
CA VAL A 545 2.41 -22.67 20.00
C VAL A 545 3.53 -22.62 18.99
N THR A 546 3.32 -21.86 17.91
CA THR A 546 4.32 -21.70 16.85
C THR A 546 4.82 -20.27 16.83
N LEU A 547 6.11 -20.05 17.09
CA LEU A 547 6.80 -18.79 16.82
C LEU A 547 7.36 -18.83 15.40
N HIS A 548 7.12 -17.79 14.61
CA HIS A 548 7.59 -17.70 13.23
C HIS A 548 8.48 -16.47 13.01
N TRP A 549 9.49 -16.64 12.15
CA TRP A 549 10.40 -15.61 11.65
C TRP A 549 10.56 -15.73 10.12
N LEU A 550 10.23 -14.67 9.40
CA LEU A 550 10.51 -14.47 7.98
C LEU A 550 11.79 -13.66 7.85
N LEU A 551 12.86 -14.30 7.41
CA LEU A 551 14.22 -13.80 7.50
C LEU A 551 14.81 -13.58 6.10
N ILE A 552 15.67 -12.58 5.96
CA ILE A 552 16.44 -12.32 4.74
C ILE A 552 17.12 -13.59 4.21
N ASP A 553 17.10 -13.79 2.89
CA ASP A 553 17.62 -14.98 2.20
C ASP A 553 19.16 -14.98 2.09
N TRP A 554 19.83 -15.20 3.21
CA TRP A 554 21.29 -15.33 3.30
C TRP A 554 21.74 -16.79 3.40
N GLN A 555 23.04 -17.02 3.23
CA GLN A 555 23.61 -18.34 3.49
C GLN A 555 23.39 -18.68 4.96
N TRP A 556 22.98 -19.92 5.23
CA TRP A 556 22.49 -20.29 6.56
C TRP A 556 23.07 -21.61 7.07
N ASN A 557 23.06 -21.76 8.38
CA ASN A 557 23.31 -23.02 9.08
C ASN A 557 22.35 -23.14 10.27
N LEU A 558 21.85 -24.34 10.56
CA LEU A 558 20.96 -24.61 11.68
C LEU A 558 21.49 -25.79 12.48
N GLU A 559 21.94 -25.53 13.70
CA GLU A 559 22.44 -26.54 14.64
C GLU A 559 21.66 -26.43 15.95
N GLU A 560 20.84 -27.44 16.25
CA GLU A 560 19.98 -27.49 17.43
C GLU A 560 19.16 -26.19 17.63
N ASN A 561 19.58 -25.34 18.58
CA ASN A 561 18.92 -24.11 18.97
C ASN A 561 19.59 -22.84 18.43
N LEU A 562 20.52 -22.98 17.48
CA LEU A 562 21.29 -21.89 16.90
C LEU A 562 21.12 -21.86 15.38
N PHE A 563 20.45 -20.82 14.90
CA PHE A 563 20.36 -20.50 13.49
C PHE A 563 21.36 -19.38 13.15
N THR A 564 22.20 -19.58 12.15
CA THR A 564 23.19 -18.59 11.72
C THR A 564 22.90 -18.17 10.29
N LEU A 565 22.85 -16.86 10.04
CA LEU A 565 22.80 -16.25 8.71
C LEU A 565 24.12 -15.54 8.44
N HIS A 566 24.61 -15.62 7.21
CA HIS A 566 25.82 -14.89 6.79
C HIS A 566 25.75 -14.43 5.32
N SER A 567 26.29 -13.24 5.10
CA SER A 567 26.67 -12.69 3.80
C SER A 567 28.19 -12.50 3.75
N ASP A 568 28.71 -11.89 2.69
CA ASP A 568 30.14 -11.66 2.52
C ASP A 568 30.78 -10.85 3.66
N ASP A 569 30.05 -9.88 4.22
CA ASP A 569 30.54 -8.91 5.20
C ASP A 569 29.82 -8.96 6.56
N ARG A 570 28.80 -9.81 6.72
CA ARG A 570 27.91 -9.81 7.89
C ARG A 570 27.54 -11.21 8.34
N LYS A 571 27.34 -11.34 9.64
CA LYS A 571 26.85 -12.55 10.29
C LYS A 571 25.83 -12.20 11.36
N ILE A 572 24.73 -12.95 11.38
CA ILE A 572 23.70 -12.89 12.41
C ILE A 572 23.58 -14.28 13.04
N LYS A 573 23.74 -14.36 14.36
CA LYS A 573 23.38 -15.56 15.12
C LYS A 573 22.02 -15.36 15.76
N ILE A 574 21.14 -16.32 15.60
CA ILE A 574 19.78 -16.33 16.14
C ILE A 574 19.67 -17.55 17.05
N SER A 575 19.66 -17.33 18.36
CA SER A 575 19.49 -18.40 19.34
C SER A 575 18.11 -18.36 19.96
N PHE A 576 17.55 -19.53 20.29
CA PHE A 576 16.23 -19.63 20.91
C PHE A 576 16.25 -20.55 22.13
N ASN A 577 15.61 -20.11 23.20
CA ASN A 577 15.43 -20.87 24.44
C ASN A 577 13.96 -20.79 24.87
N ASN A 578 13.46 -21.83 25.53
CA ASN A 578 12.11 -21.85 26.07
C ASN A 578 12.13 -22.19 27.57
N THR A 579 11.17 -21.64 28.30
CA THR A 579 11.01 -21.85 29.74
C THR A 579 9.53 -21.87 30.11
N SER A 580 9.16 -22.72 31.07
CA SER A 580 7.82 -22.69 31.68
C SER A 580 7.87 -21.84 32.94
N SER A 581 6.83 -21.04 33.17
CA SER A 581 6.70 -20.18 34.35
C SER A 581 6.45 -20.98 35.64
N ASN A 582 5.95 -22.22 35.53
CA ASN A 582 5.68 -23.10 36.67
C ASN A 582 6.71 -24.25 36.73
N TYR A 583 7.34 -24.44 37.89
CA TYR A 583 8.19 -25.62 38.16
C TYR A 583 7.32 -26.89 38.07
N GLY A 584 7.57 -27.76 37.08
CA GLY A 584 6.91 -29.07 36.92
C GLY A 584 5.96 -29.21 35.72
N SER A 585 5.71 -28.16 34.94
CA SER A 585 4.94 -28.25 33.70
C SER A 585 5.80 -28.67 32.50
N ALA A 586 5.35 -29.68 31.76
CA ALA A 586 6.05 -30.16 30.56
C ALA A 586 5.81 -29.21 29.38
N ILE A 587 6.89 -28.61 28.87
CA ILE A 587 6.96 -28.03 27.52
C ILE A 587 7.63 -29.07 26.64
N SER A 588 6.93 -29.52 25.61
CA SER A 588 7.48 -30.47 24.64
C SER A 588 7.87 -29.70 23.37
N PRO A 589 9.17 -29.58 23.02
CA PRO A 589 9.56 -29.09 21.70
C PRO A 589 9.10 -30.09 20.64
N MET A 590 8.40 -29.62 19.62
CA MET A 590 7.76 -30.46 18.62
C MET A 590 8.50 -30.45 17.29
N ASP A 591 8.89 -29.27 16.81
CA ASP A 591 9.52 -29.09 15.50
C ASP A 591 10.31 -27.77 15.42
N VAL A 592 11.42 -27.82 14.67
CA VAL A 592 12.14 -26.63 14.20
C VAL A 592 12.19 -26.76 12.69
N SER A 593 11.43 -25.93 11.99
CA SER A 593 11.28 -26.00 10.54
C SER A 593 11.88 -24.79 9.84
N LEU A 594 12.62 -25.04 8.77
CA LEU A 594 13.12 -24.03 7.86
C LEU A 594 12.53 -24.28 6.46
N ILE A 595 11.83 -23.28 5.93
CA ILE A 595 11.18 -23.35 4.62
C ILE A 595 11.69 -22.22 3.74
N ARG A 596 11.99 -22.51 2.48
CA ARG A 596 12.32 -21.52 1.46
C ARG A 596 11.45 -21.75 0.24
N ALA A 597 10.72 -20.73 -0.19
CA ALA A 597 9.84 -20.83 -1.35
C ALA A 597 8.84 -22.01 -1.31
N GLY A 598 8.31 -22.31 -0.12
CA GLY A 598 7.40 -23.44 0.11
C GLY A 598 8.08 -24.80 0.27
N ASP A 599 9.38 -24.91 -0.02
CA ASP A 599 10.16 -26.13 0.13
C ASP A 599 10.72 -26.26 1.55
N THR A 600 10.40 -27.36 2.22
CA THR A 600 10.90 -27.67 3.56
C THR A 600 12.35 -28.14 3.48
N LEU A 601 13.27 -27.34 4.00
CA LEU A 601 14.72 -27.62 4.02
C LEU A 601 15.13 -28.39 5.28
N VAL A 602 14.49 -28.07 6.41
CA VAL A 602 14.67 -28.73 7.72
C VAL A 602 13.32 -28.82 8.42
N GLY A 603 13.13 -29.85 9.24
CA GLY A 603 11.92 -30.05 10.05
C GLY A 603 10.82 -30.82 9.31
N LYS A 604 9.61 -30.80 9.87
CA LYS A 604 8.47 -31.59 9.35
C LYS A 604 7.36 -30.74 8.74
N ARG A 605 7.43 -29.42 8.87
CA ARG A 605 6.35 -28.50 8.48
C ARG A 605 6.31 -28.34 6.97
N ILE A 606 5.14 -28.60 6.37
CA ILE A 606 4.87 -28.39 4.94
C ILE A 606 3.83 -27.28 4.79
N ALA A 607 4.22 -26.17 4.19
CA ALA A 607 3.33 -25.04 3.93
C ALA A 607 3.80 -24.26 2.70
N PRO A 608 3.15 -24.42 1.52
CA PRO A 608 3.59 -23.79 0.28
C PRO A 608 3.66 -22.26 0.31
N ILE A 609 2.91 -21.64 1.23
CA ILE A 609 2.84 -20.18 1.40
C ILE A 609 3.99 -19.60 2.25
N LEU A 610 4.83 -20.43 2.88
CA LEU A 610 5.95 -19.98 3.70
C LEU A 610 7.24 -19.81 2.90
N GLY A 611 8.12 -18.92 3.36
CA GLY A 611 9.40 -18.64 2.71
C GLY A 611 9.27 -17.76 1.45
N TRP A 612 8.38 -16.78 1.48
CA TRP A 612 8.13 -15.85 0.38
C TRP A 612 7.97 -14.42 0.89
N VAL A 613 8.48 -13.46 0.11
CA VAL A 613 8.17 -12.02 0.24
C VAL A 613 7.67 -11.47 -1.08
N SER A 614 6.85 -10.44 -1.03
CA SER A 614 6.26 -9.79 -2.21
C SER A 614 6.34 -8.27 -2.08
N ASP A 615 7.32 -7.68 -2.77
CA ASP A 615 7.48 -6.23 -2.82
C ASP A 615 6.40 -5.55 -3.67
N THR A 616 5.86 -6.22 -4.69
CA THR A 616 4.79 -5.72 -5.56
C THR A 616 3.82 -6.82 -6.02
N TYR A 617 2.72 -6.42 -6.64
CA TYR A 617 1.63 -7.31 -7.04
C TYR A 617 2.03 -8.26 -8.17
N GLY A 618 1.58 -9.51 -8.06
CA GLY A 618 1.86 -10.57 -9.03
C GLY A 618 3.25 -11.18 -8.92
N GLU A 619 4.10 -10.68 -8.02
CA GLU A 619 5.47 -11.17 -7.83
C GLU A 619 5.75 -11.55 -6.39
N LYS A 620 6.49 -12.65 -6.24
CA LYS A 620 7.02 -13.12 -4.97
C LYS A 620 8.42 -13.66 -5.18
N GLN A 621 9.26 -13.46 -4.18
CA GLN A 621 10.67 -13.85 -4.18
C GLN A 621 10.89 -14.85 -3.03
N PRO A 622 11.70 -15.90 -3.24
CA PRO A 622 12.06 -16.81 -2.16
C PRO A 622 12.72 -16.06 -1.00
N THR A 623 12.41 -16.46 0.21
CA THR A 623 13.10 -16.04 1.43
C THR A 623 13.08 -17.15 2.47
N LEU A 624 13.72 -16.96 3.62
CA LEU A 624 13.78 -17.98 4.68
C LEU A 624 12.64 -17.81 5.67
N SER A 625 11.91 -18.89 5.95
CA SER A 625 10.87 -18.96 6.98
C SER A 625 11.30 -19.97 8.05
N LEU A 626 11.68 -19.47 9.22
CA LEU A 626 12.05 -20.26 10.38
C LEU A 626 10.86 -20.35 11.34
N SER A 627 10.54 -21.55 11.81
CA SER A 627 9.44 -21.80 12.74
C SER A 627 9.87 -22.68 13.90
N LEU A 628 9.42 -22.32 15.10
CA LEU A 628 9.64 -23.09 16.33
C LEU A 628 8.27 -23.51 16.88
N GLU A 629 8.03 -24.80 17.02
CA GLU A 629 6.77 -25.33 17.55
C GLU A 629 6.96 -26.02 18.89
N TYR A 630 6.11 -25.66 19.85
CA TYR A 630 6.06 -26.22 21.19
C TYR A 630 4.65 -26.70 21.51
N GLN A 631 4.55 -27.78 22.28
CA GLN A 631 3.29 -28.21 22.88
C GLN A 631 3.30 -27.93 24.39
N THR A 632 2.26 -27.27 24.89
CA THR A 632 2.11 -26.93 26.31
C THR A 632 0.64 -26.75 26.69
N ASN A 633 0.30 -26.99 27.95
CA ASN A 633 -0.99 -26.63 28.56
C ASN A 633 -0.85 -25.58 29.67
N ASN A 634 0.32 -24.94 29.77
CA ASN A 634 0.69 -23.93 30.76
C ASN A 634 1.46 -22.79 30.09
N ASP A 635 1.68 -21.73 30.85
CA ASP A 635 2.45 -20.56 30.40
C ASP A 635 3.79 -20.96 29.76
N LEU A 636 4.05 -20.34 28.63
CA LEU A 636 5.24 -20.57 27.80
C LEU A 636 5.93 -19.23 27.56
N GLN A 637 7.22 -19.20 27.82
CA GLN A 637 8.09 -18.12 27.43
C GLN A 637 9.13 -18.63 26.42
N ILE A 638 9.28 -17.92 25.30
CA ILE A 638 10.31 -18.16 24.28
C ILE A 638 11.19 -16.91 24.22
N VAL A 639 12.50 -17.09 24.35
CA VAL A 639 13.50 -16.02 24.22
C VAL A 639 14.28 -16.24 22.94
N THR A 640 14.20 -15.29 22.01
CA THR A 640 14.98 -15.25 20.77
C THR A 640 16.03 -14.15 20.86
N ARG A 641 17.30 -14.46 20.59
CA ARG A 641 18.39 -13.45 20.57
C ARG A 641 19.02 -13.37 19.20
N PHE A 642 19.07 -12.16 18.64
CA PHE A 642 19.79 -11.82 17.42
C PHE A 642 21.11 -11.15 17.79
N GLU A 643 22.24 -11.78 17.44
CA GLU A 643 23.58 -11.23 17.63
C GLU A 643 24.18 -10.84 16.28
N PHE A 644 24.56 -9.58 16.14
CA PHE A 644 25.06 -9.00 14.89
C PHE A 644 26.58 -8.82 14.94
N SER A 645 27.27 -9.25 13.89
CA SER A 645 28.71 -9.06 13.76
C SER A 645 29.08 -8.78 12.31
N LYS A 646 30.01 -7.83 12.08
CA LYS A 646 30.65 -7.65 10.78
C LYS A 646 31.78 -8.67 10.64
N ILE A 647 31.86 -9.32 9.49
CA ILE A 647 32.97 -10.20 9.13
C ILE A 647 34.07 -9.28 8.61
N ALA A 648 35.27 -9.34 9.20
CA ALA A 648 36.40 -8.61 8.66
C ALA A 648 36.69 -9.13 7.25
N SER A 649 36.60 -8.28 6.23
CA SER A 649 37.08 -8.65 4.89
C SER A 649 38.55 -9.02 5.02
N ALA A 650 38.92 -10.24 4.63
CA ALA A 650 40.33 -10.55 4.43
C ALA A 650 40.86 -9.49 3.45
N ALA A 651 41.75 -8.62 3.92
CA ALA A 651 42.45 -7.70 3.06
C ALA A 651 43.12 -8.58 1.99
N GLN A 652 42.68 -8.47 0.74
CA GLN A 652 43.44 -8.98 -0.40
C GLN A 652 44.73 -8.16 -0.41
N GLY A 653 45.77 -8.72 0.19
CA GLY A 653 47.13 -8.17 0.21
C GLY A 653 47.84 -8.38 -1.11
#